data_AF-A0A2D2CZ87-F1
#
_entry.id   AF-A0A2D2CZ87-F1
#
_cell.length_a   1.000
_cell.length_b   1.000
_cell.length_c   1.000
_cell.angle_alpha   90.00
_cell.angle_beta   90.00
_cell.angle_gamma   90.00
#
_symmetry.space_group_name_H-M   'P 1'
#
loop_
_entity.id
_entity.type
_entity.pdbx_description
1 polymer ?
#
loop_
_entity_poly.entity_id
_entity_poly.type
_entity_poly.pdbx_seq_one_letter_code
_entity_poly.pdbx_strand_id
1 'polypeptide(L)'
;MAQSFRAKLPSPMPTTAALLATSTPILVGVTTGSPALACASALVAALAAAAYIERRLSPHMEAMERIAGGDRYAALPGASDRLSARLRDVAERMRDALVSADAVAVAQRSREAELEIRNAGQAFFAGRFRERAEAAVSAFDAASAAIRASADDLHACNAEARRRAAAASAAARAAASDMDSLAGAARAAIDLLAGSARQVAEARGAADRTARELARADRTVRSLAEAAGHIGEVSRLIQAIAAQTSMLALNATIEAARAGESGRGFAVVAGEVKTLSNQAAAAASDIEAQISAIRRVVEETVGAIAAVSSSVEDMARLDLGLADTLDREAGELDRIGARAALVAHEVSAALPDMSGVVAEVDSAGRATLTMAESLLDRSTVLAEAVGRFFRDMNGGAIRVGVLHSLSGTMTSSERPLQELLVMLIEQRNANGGLLGRPIEAVIMDPRSVPSLYAEQARALLEDRKVDAIFGCWTSASRKETLPVLERLGGLLFYPSQYEGEERSPNIVYAGGTPSQTAIPAIDFLRTRGARRFVLVGGDDVYPRVTHAILRAYLSARGIGGGDVLERYAPRGREDWDAIGEEIRGFCARPGAAIVSTVSGDANLRFFSELARRGRGRATTPILSLSIGEAELPALAHCGVDGVHVAWNYLHAIDGEANRRFIDDWRRFKSAPDAMTNDAMEATWLGFNLWSAAVAAAGSSQAEKVRATLGGLRLEAPSGFTVRVDEETHHLFKPAFVGRIDQGRILPVWTSAGLIAPEPWSPWLAQRGNAPGARRAVAS
;
A
#
# COMPACT_ATOMS: atom_id res chain seq x y z
N MET A 1 -30.18 -3.51 -81.17
CA MET A 1 -29.80 -4.16 -82.44
C MET A 1 -28.96 -5.38 -82.10
N ALA A 2 -29.55 -6.56 -81.91
CA ALA A 2 -30.02 -7.50 -82.94
C ALA A 2 -28.88 -8.38 -83.51
N GLN A 3 -28.74 -9.60 -82.95
CA GLN A 3 -28.66 -10.91 -83.65
C GLN A 3 -27.75 -11.92 -82.91
N SER A 4 -28.38 -12.92 -82.27
CA SER A 4 -28.19 -14.36 -82.55
C SER A 4 -28.72 -15.20 -81.38
N PHE A 5 -30.05 -15.25 -81.30
CA PHE A 5 -30.74 -16.27 -80.51
C PHE A 5 -30.90 -17.50 -81.42
N ARG A 6 -30.23 -18.62 -81.10
CA ARG A 6 -30.61 -19.93 -81.64
C ARG A 6 -30.35 -21.05 -80.60
N ALA A 7 -31.49 -21.51 -80.07
CA ALA A 7 -31.83 -22.90 -79.76
C ALA A 7 -30.89 -23.74 -78.88
N LYS A 8 -31.29 -23.89 -77.61
CA LYS A 8 -31.42 -25.20 -76.95
C LYS A 8 -32.73 -25.22 -76.16
N LEU A 9 -33.71 -25.98 -76.67
CA LEU A 9 -34.93 -26.34 -75.96
C LEU A 9 -34.61 -27.31 -74.82
N PRO A 10 -35.09 -27.08 -73.58
CA PRO A 10 -35.43 -28.14 -72.67
C PRO A 10 -36.92 -28.53 -72.81
N SER A 11 -37.16 -29.81 -72.57
CA SER A 11 -38.40 -30.59 -72.56
C SER A 11 -39.67 -29.91 -72.00
N PRO A 12 -40.88 -30.38 -72.39
CA PRO A 12 -42.14 -29.80 -71.96
C PRO A 12 -42.31 -29.90 -70.43
N MET A 13 -42.84 -28.81 -69.86
CA MET A 13 -43.12 -28.63 -68.45
C MET A 13 -44.18 -29.60 -67.90
N PRO A 14 -44.17 -29.92 -66.59
CA PRO A 14 -45.25 -30.64 -65.92
C PRO A 14 -46.54 -29.82 -65.73
N THR A 15 -46.64 -28.60 -66.28
CA THR A 15 -47.85 -27.77 -66.23
C THR A 15 -48.99 -28.28 -67.10
N THR A 16 -48.73 -29.18 -68.05
CA THR A 16 -49.79 -29.85 -68.82
C THR A 16 -50.61 -30.83 -67.97
N ALA A 17 -50.02 -31.48 -66.97
CA ALA A 17 -50.75 -32.44 -66.12
C ALA A 17 -51.74 -31.76 -65.17
N ALA A 18 -51.42 -30.58 -64.64
CA ALA A 18 -52.32 -29.85 -63.75
C ALA A 18 -53.50 -29.21 -64.52
N LEU A 19 -53.26 -28.71 -65.73
CA LEU A 19 -54.33 -28.21 -66.62
C LEU A 19 -55.19 -29.34 -67.21
N LEU A 20 -54.62 -30.54 -67.41
CA LEU A 20 -55.39 -31.73 -67.77
C LEU A 20 -56.24 -32.22 -66.59
N ALA A 21 -55.73 -32.19 -65.35
CA ALA A 21 -56.48 -32.59 -64.16
C ALA A 21 -57.64 -31.64 -63.80
N THR A 22 -57.55 -30.34 -64.15
CA THR A 22 -58.64 -29.37 -63.93
C THR A 22 -59.66 -29.33 -65.07
N SER A 23 -59.34 -29.82 -66.27
CA SER A 23 -60.25 -29.82 -67.42
C SER A 23 -61.14 -31.07 -67.52
N THR A 24 -60.69 -32.23 -67.02
CA THR A 24 -61.52 -33.45 -66.98
C THR A 24 -62.80 -33.36 -66.11
N PRO A 25 -62.80 -32.75 -64.91
CA PRO A 25 -64.00 -32.67 -64.07
C PRO A 25 -65.04 -31.65 -64.54
N ILE A 26 -64.60 -30.63 -65.29
CA ILE A 26 -65.48 -29.63 -65.90
C ILE A 26 -66.25 -30.25 -67.08
N LEU A 27 -65.62 -31.16 -67.83
CA LEU A 27 -66.27 -31.83 -68.96
C LEU A 27 -67.34 -32.87 -68.53
N VAL A 28 -67.19 -33.49 -67.35
CA VAL A 28 -68.16 -34.47 -66.82
C VAL A 28 -69.41 -33.78 -66.24
N GLY A 29 -69.27 -32.56 -65.68
CA GLY A 29 -70.42 -31.77 -65.21
C GLY A 29 -71.27 -31.20 -66.33
N VAL A 30 -70.65 -30.84 -67.46
CA VAL A 30 -71.35 -30.28 -68.63
C VAL A 30 -72.10 -31.34 -69.42
N THR A 31 -71.67 -32.61 -69.39
CA THR A 31 -72.32 -33.72 -70.13
C THR A 31 -73.47 -34.39 -69.37
N THR A 32 -73.61 -34.18 -68.06
CA THR A 32 -74.61 -34.84 -67.21
C THR A 32 -75.79 -33.95 -66.79
N GLY A 33 -75.76 -32.66 -67.12
CA GLY A 33 -76.89 -31.73 -66.91
C GLY A 33 -77.15 -31.32 -65.46
N SER A 34 -76.29 -31.68 -64.50
CA SER A 34 -76.47 -31.35 -63.08
C SER A 34 -75.48 -30.28 -62.60
N PRO A 35 -75.93 -29.05 -62.31
CA PRO A 35 -75.05 -27.95 -61.88
C PRO A 35 -74.33 -28.24 -60.55
N ALA A 36 -74.93 -29.07 -59.69
CA ALA A 36 -74.32 -29.46 -58.41
C ALA A 36 -73.04 -30.29 -58.60
N LEU A 37 -73.00 -31.19 -59.59
CA LEU A 37 -71.82 -32.01 -59.89
C LEU A 37 -70.69 -31.19 -60.52
N ALA A 38 -71.01 -30.21 -61.37
CA ALA A 38 -70.03 -29.27 -61.92
C ALA A 38 -69.41 -28.38 -60.84
N CYS A 39 -70.22 -27.90 -59.88
CA CYS A 39 -69.71 -27.14 -58.73
C CYS A 39 -68.84 -27.99 -57.81
N ALA A 40 -69.25 -29.22 -57.50
CA ALA A 40 -68.46 -30.14 -56.67
C ALA A 40 -67.13 -30.51 -57.33
N SER A 41 -67.12 -30.75 -58.64
CA SER A 41 -65.91 -31.11 -59.38
C SER A 41 -64.94 -29.94 -59.53
N ALA A 42 -65.45 -28.72 -59.75
CA ALA A 42 -64.65 -27.50 -59.74
C ALA A 42 -64.08 -27.20 -58.34
N LEU A 43 -64.85 -27.44 -57.28
CA LEU A 43 -64.39 -27.29 -55.90
C LEU A 43 -63.27 -28.29 -55.57
N VAL A 44 -63.42 -29.56 -55.95
CA VAL A 44 -62.37 -30.59 -55.77
C VAL A 44 -61.11 -30.23 -56.56
N ALA A 45 -61.25 -29.75 -57.80
CA ALA A 45 -60.11 -29.31 -58.61
C ALA A 45 -59.41 -28.07 -58.00
N ALA A 46 -60.18 -27.11 -57.47
CA ALA A 46 -59.65 -25.95 -56.77
C ALA A 46 -58.94 -26.33 -55.46
N LEU A 47 -59.51 -27.25 -54.68
CA LEU A 47 -58.91 -27.78 -53.45
C LEU A 47 -57.64 -28.58 -53.73
N ALA A 48 -57.63 -29.38 -54.81
CA ALA A 48 -56.44 -30.13 -55.22
C ALA A 48 -55.32 -29.19 -55.72
N ALA A 49 -55.67 -28.14 -56.47
CA ALA A 49 -54.72 -27.11 -56.89
C ALA A 49 -54.18 -26.32 -55.68
N ALA A 50 -55.04 -25.94 -54.74
CA ALA A 50 -54.65 -25.29 -53.50
C ALA A 50 -53.70 -26.17 -52.67
N ALA A 51 -54.07 -27.43 -52.42
CA ALA A 51 -53.23 -28.38 -51.70
C ALA A 51 -51.91 -28.67 -52.41
N TYR A 52 -51.90 -28.69 -53.75
CA TYR A 52 -50.67 -28.85 -54.54
C TYR A 52 -49.74 -27.63 -54.40
N ILE A 53 -50.29 -26.42 -54.48
CA ILE A 53 -49.54 -25.17 -54.30
C ILE A 53 -49.01 -25.07 -52.86
N GLU A 54 -49.85 -25.34 -51.86
CA GLU A 54 -49.50 -25.31 -50.44
C GLU A 54 -48.38 -26.31 -50.12
N ARG A 55 -48.50 -27.56 -50.57
CA ARG A 55 -47.46 -28.58 -50.39
C ARG A 55 -46.14 -28.22 -51.08
N ARG A 56 -46.18 -27.41 -52.15
CA ARG A 56 -44.98 -26.96 -52.89
C ARG A 56 -44.34 -25.72 -52.28
N LEU A 57 -45.13 -24.79 -51.75
CA LEU A 57 -44.66 -23.52 -51.20
C LEU A 57 -44.27 -23.62 -49.72
N SER A 58 -44.94 -24.47 -48.94
CA SER A 58 -44.70 -24.59 -47.49
C SER A 58 -43.23 -24.82 -47.13
N PRO A 59 -42.47 -25.71 -47.79
CA PRO A 59 -41.06 -25.92 -47.45
C PRO A 59 -40.20 -24.66 -47.63
N HIS A 60 -40.52 -23.80 -48.60
CA HIS A 60 -39.80 -22.55 -48.82
C HIS A 60 -40.19 -21.49 -47.78
N MET A 61 -41.48 -21.42 -47.41
CA MET A 61 -41.98 -20.54 -46.36
C MET A 61 -41.40 -20.89 -44.99
N GLU A 62 -41.43 -22.17 -44.61
CA GLU A 62 -40.82 -22.67 -43.37
C GLU A 62 -39.32 -22.37 -43.31
N ALA A 63 -38.60 -22.54 -44.42
CA ALA A 63 -37.19 -22.20 -44.47
C ALA A 63 -36.93 -20.70 -44.28
N MET A 64 -37.76 -19.83 -44.85
CA MET A 64 -37.67 -18.38 -44.65
C MET A 64 -38.04 -17.95 -43.23
N GLU A 65 -39.09 -18.54 -42.64
CA GLU A 65 -39.48 -18.30 -41.24
C GLU A 65 -38.37 -18.73 -40.27
N ARG A 66 -37.72 -19.86 -40.53
CA ARG A 66 -36.55 -20.31 -39.76
C ARG A 66 -35.37 -19.35 -39.90
N ILE A 67 -35.06 -18.89 -41.11
CA ILE A 67 -34.00 -17.90 -41.35
C ILE A 67 -34.30 -16.59 -40.61
N ALA A 68 -35.55 -16.13 -40.65
CA ALA A 68 -36.01 -14.97 -39.89
C ALA A 68 -35.87 -15.19 -38.37
N GLY A 69 -36.28 -16.37 -37.90
CA GLY A 69 -36.34 -16.77 -36.50
C GLY A 69 -34.99 -17.06 -35.83
N GLY A 70 -33.88 -17.04 -36.58
CA GLY A 70 -32.53 -17.20 -36.01
C GLY A 70 -31.67 -18.26 -36.69
N ASP A 71 -32.28 -19.22 -37.38
CA ASP A 71 -31.57 -20.29 -38.08
C ASP A 71 -31.07 -19.78 -39.44
N ARG A 72 -30.00 -18.97 -39.40
CA ARG A 72 -29.39 -18.34 -40.58
C ARG A 72 -28.95 -19.36 -41.63
N TYR A 73 -28.77 -20.63 -41.25
CA TYR A 73 -28.22 -21.67 -42.11
C TYR A 73 -29.26 -22.67 -42.61
N ALA A 74 -30.56 -22.48 -42.31
CA ALA A 74 -31.64 -23.38 -42.70
C ALA A 74 -31.53 -23.85 -44.17
N ALA A 75 -31.67 -25.16 -44.42
CA ALA A 75 -31.53 -25.70 -45.77
C ALA A 75 -32.64 -25.14 -46.66
N LEU A 76 -32.28 -24.58 -47.82
CA LEU A 76 -33.27 -24.09 -48.77
C LEU A 76 -33.73 -25.23 -49.68
N PRO A 77 -35.04 -25.47 -49.83
CA PRO A 77 -35.56 -26.52 -50.68
C PRO A 77 -35.08 -26.42 -52.13
N GLY A 78 -35.02 -27.56 -52.81
CA GLY A 78 -34.78 -27.73 -54.26
C GLY A 78 -35.51 -26.70 -55.13
N ALA A 79 -34.86 -26.17 -56.17
CA ALA A 79 -35.55 -25.39 -57.20
C ALA A 79 -36.01 -26.33 -58.33
N SER A 80 -37.29 -26.72 -58.33
CA SER A 80 -37.87 -27.60 -59.36
C SER A 80 -38.51 -26.85 -60.52
N ASP A 81 -38.77 -25.54 -60.36
CA ASP A 81 -39.41 -24.67 -61.34
C ASP A 81 -38.99 -23.20 -61.16
N ARG A 82 -39.53 -22.30 -61.98
CA ARG A 82 -39.19 -20.87 -61.96
C ARG A 82 -39.63 -20.15 -60.68
N LEU A 83 -40.71 -20.60 -60.05
CA LEU A 83 -41.26 -19.98 -58.83
C LEU A 83 -40.42 -20.39 -57.62
N SER A 84 -40.16 -21.68 -57.44
CA SER A 84 -39.26 -22.22 -56.41
C SER A 84 -37.83 -21.69 -56.54
N ALA A 85 -37.32 -21.52 -57.77
CA ALA A 85 -36.04 -20.85 -58.01
C ALA A 85 -36.02 -19.39 -57.50
N ARG A 86 -37.09 -18.62 -57.78
CA ARG A 86 -37.23 -17.24 -57.28
C ARG A 86 -37.36 -17.17 -55.77
N LEU A 87 -38.14 -18.05 -55.16
CA LEU A 87 -38.32 -18.10 -53.70
C LEU A 87 -37.01 -18.45 -52.99
N ARG A 88 -36.25 -19.41 -53.54
CA ARG A 88 -34.90 -19.72 -53.05
C ARG A 88 -33.99 -18.50 -53.12
N ASP A 89 -33.91 -17.83 -54.26
CA ASP A 89 -33.06 -16.65 -54.48
C ASP A 89 -33.44 -15.47 -53.55
N VAL A 90 -34.73 -15.28 -53.25
CA VAL A 90 -35.19 -14.32 -52.22
C VAL A 90 -34.74 -14.75 -50.83
N ALA A 91 -34.90 -16.03 -50.48
CA ALA A 91 -34.48 -16.56 -49.19
C ALA A 91 -32.95 -16.48 -49.00
N GLU A 92 -32.16 -16.68 -50.06
CA GLU A 92 -30.70 -16.50 -50.05
C GLU A 92 -30.34 -15.04 -49.79
N ARG A 93 -30.93 -14.08 -50.50
CA ARG A 93 -30.70 -12.65 -50.23
C ARG A 93 -31.11 -12.24 -48.82
N MET A 94 -32.23 -12.76 -48.32
CA MET A 94 -32.68 -12.49 -46.95
C MET A 94 -31.69 -13.04 -45.92
N ARG A 95 -31.19 -14.27 -46.12
CA ARG A 95 -30.11 -14.84 -45.31
C ARG A 95 -28.88 -13.94 -45.32
N ASP A 96 -28.39 -13.56 -46.50
CA ASP A 96 -27.17 -12.77 -46.62
C ASP A 96 -27.31 -11.41 -45.94
N ALA A 97 -28.47 -10.78 -46.06
CA ALA A 97 -28.80 -9.53 -45.37
C ALA A 97 -28.81 -9.70 -43.84
N LEU A 98 -29.43 -10.77 -43.33
CA LEU A 98 -29.49 -11.05 -41.89
C LEU A 98 -28.11 -11.43 -41.31
N VAL A 99 -27.33 -12.24 -42.01
CA VAL A 99 -25.96 -12.58 -41.63
C VAL A 99 -25.08 -11.33 -41.61
N SER A 100 -25.23 -10.45 -42.60
CA SER A 100 -24.51 -9.18 -42.65
C SER A 100 -24.94 -8.24 -41.50
N ALA A 101 -26.24 -8.18 -41.18
CA ALA A 101 -26.76 -7.40 -40.06
C ALA A 101 -26.23 -7.92 -38.71
N ASP A 102 -26.21 -9.24 -38.51
CA ASP A 102 -25.64 -9.88 -37.33
C ASP A 102 -24.15 -9.56 -37.20
N ALA A 103 -23.38 -9.64 -38.30
CA ALA A 103 -21.96 -9.29 -38.32
C ALA A 103 -21.70 -7.82 -37.97
N VAL A 104 -22.54 -6.88 -38.44
CA VAL A 104 -22.43 -5.46 -38.08
C VAL A 104 -22.73 -5.24 -36.59
N ALA A 105 -23.81 -5.82 -36.08
CA ALA A 105 -24.20 -5.69 -34.67
C ALA A 105 -23.16 -6.31 -33.72
N VAL A 106 -22.50 -7.38 -34.15
CA VAL A 106 -21.39 -8.03 -33.47
C VAL A 106 -20.13 -7.17 -33.48
N ALA A 107 -19.77 -6.63 -34.65
CA ALA A 107 -18.59 -5.77 -34.78
C ALA A 107 -18.73 -4.50 -33.95
N GLN A 108 -19.93 -3.92 -33.87
CA GLN A 108 -20.19 -2.76 -33.03
C GLN A 108 -20.02 -3.10 -31.54
N ARG A 109 -20.66 -4.18 -31.05
CA ARG A 109 -20.49 -4.63 -29.65
C ARG A 109 -19.05 -4.97 -29.29
N SER A 110 -18.32 -5.62 -30.19
CA SER A 110 -16.92 -5.96 -29.97
C SER A 110 -16.05 -4.71 -29.84
N ARG A 111 -16.30 -3.70 -30.69
CA ARG A 111 -15.62 -2.40 -30.61
C ARG A 111 -15.96 -1.64 -29.32
N GLU A 112 -17.23 -1.64 -28.93
CA GLU A 112 -17.67 -1.03 -27.66
C GLU A 112 -16.95 -1.68 -26.47
N ALA A 113 -16.90 -3.02 -26.42
CA ALA A 113 -16.16 -3.75 -25.39
C ALA A 113 -14.64 -3.48 -25.42
N GLU A 114 -14.01 -3.45 -26.60
CA GLU A 114 -12.59 -3.07 -26.72
C GLU A 114 -12.34 -1.65 -26.21
N LEU A 115 -13.20 -0.70 -26.57
CA LEU A 115 -13.08 0.70 -26.16
C LEU A 115 -13.29 0.85 -24.65
N GLU A 116 -14.25 0.15 -24.07
CA GLU A 116 -14.52 0.17 -22.63
C GLU A 116 -13.31 -0.36 -21.84
N ILE A 117 -12.80 -1.54 -22.21
CA ILE A 117 -11.59 -2.12 -21.59
C ILE A 117 -10.39 -1.18 -21.77
N ARG A 118 -10.20 -0.60 -22.95
CA ARG A 118 -9.09 0.31 -23.23
C ARG A 118 -9.18 1.59 -22.41
N ASN A 119 -10.37 2.19 -22.33
CA ASN A 119 -10.61 3.39 -21.52
C ASN A 119 -10.38 3.09 -20.03
N ALA A 120 -10.83 1.93 -19.55
CA ALA A 120 -10.54 1.45 -18.20
C ALA A 120 -9.02 1.27 -17.97
N GLY A 121 -8.28 0.76 -18.97
CA GLY A 121 -6.83 0.66 -18.94
C GLY A 121 -6.11 2.02 -18.86
N GLN A 122 -6.62 3.04 -19.55
CA GLN A 122 -6.10 4.41 -19.42
C GLN A 122 -6.39 4.99 -18.03
N ALA A 123 -7.61 4.81 -17.54
CA ALA A 123 -8.01 5.23 -16.19
C ALA A 123 -7.17 4.53 -15.11
N PHE A 124 -6.80 3.27 -15.32
CA PHE A 124 -5.93 2.49 -14.43
C PHE A 124 -4.58 3.19 -14.21
N PHE A 125 -3.89 3.58 -15.29
CA PHE A 125 -2.60 4.29 -15.18
C PHE A 125 -2.77 5.67 -14.53
N ALA A 126 -3.80 6.41 -14.94
CA ALA A 126 -4.06 7.74 -14.40
C ALA A 126 -4.39 7.73 -12.90
N GLY A 127 -5.16 6.74 -12.44
CA GLY A 127 -5.50 6.57 -11.02
C GLY A 127 -4.28 6.28 -10.17
N ARG A 128 -3.47 5.28 -10.56
CA ARG A 128 -2.25 4.92 -9.83
C ARG A 128 -1.21 6.04 -9.77
N PHE A 129 -1.08 6.79 -10.86
CA PHE A 129 -0.21 7.97 -10.88
C PHE A 129 -0.68 9.01 -9.89
N ARG A 130 -1.98 9.32 -9.90
CA ARG A 130 -2.60 10.30 -9.02
C ARG A 130 -2.39 9.92 -7.56
N GLU A 131 -2.69 8.70 -7.16
CA GLU A 131 -2.49 8.23 -5.78
C GLU A 131 -1.04 8.39 -5.31
N ARG A 132 -0.06 8.00 -6.14
CA ARG A 132 1.37 8.12 -5.80
C ARG A 132 1.83 9.57 -5.78
N ALA A 133 1.37 10.39 -6.72
CA ALA A 133 1.71 11.81 -6.79
C ALA A 133 1.12 12.57 -5.59
N GLU A 134 -0.15 12.33 -5.25
CA GLU A 134 -0.82 12.92 -4.08
C GLU A 134 -0.11 12.53 -2.77
N ALA A 135 0.22 11.25 -2.61
CA ALA A 135 0.97 10.77 -1.44
C ALA A 135 2.34 11.47 -1.32
N ALA A 136 3.04 11.66 -2.44
CA ALA A 136 4.34 12.32 -2.45
C ALA A 136 4.24 13.84 -2.20
N VAL A 137 3.26 14.52 -2.80
CA VAL A 137 3.00 15.96 -2.56
C VAL A 137 2.63 16.19 -1.09
N SER A 138 1.71 15.41 -0.54
CA SER A 138 1.34 15.49 0.88
C SER A 138 2.54 15.27 1.81
N ALA A 139 3.40 14.29 1.47
CA ALA A 139 4.63 14.04 2.20
C ALA A 139 5.65 15.19 2.10
N PHE A 140 5.71 15.89 0.96
CA PHE A 140 6.57 17.04 0.72
C PHE A 140 6.08 18.29 1.47
N ASP A 141 4.77 18.53 1.45
CA ASP A 141 4.13 19.64 2.19
C ASP A 141 4.36 19.49 3.69
N ALA A 142 4.16 18.29 4.23
CA ALA A 142 4.40 18.01 5.64
C ALA A 142 5.87 18.26 6.05
N ALA A 143 6.82 17.80 5.22
CA ALA A 143 8.24 18.01 5.48
C ALA A 143 8.65 19.49 5.35
N SER A 144 8.10 20.21 4.37
CA SER A 144 8.34 21.65 4.18
C SER A 144 7.80 22.48 5.34
N ALA A 145 6.61 22.15 5.84
CA ALA A 145 6.03 22.79 7.02
C ALA A 145 6.91 22.57 8.26
N ALA A 146 7.42 21.35 8.42
CA ALA A 146 8.26 21.00 9.55
C ALA A 146 9.65 21.69 9.49
N ILE A 147 10.30 21.78 8.32
CA ILE A 147 11.55 22.54 8.15
C ILE A 147 11.34 24.01 8.49
N ARG A 148 10.21 24.60 8.07
CA ARG A 148 9.88 26.00 8.39
C ARG A 148 9.75 26.21 9.90
N ALA A 149 9.03 25.34 10.59
CA ALA A 149 8.91 25.39 12.05
C ALA A 149 10.29 25.30 12.74
N SER A 150 11.15 24.37 12.31
CA SER A 150 12.49 24.23 12.89
C SER A 150 13.41 25.43 12.59
N ALA A 151 13.23 26.08 11.43
CA ALA A 151 13.96 27.31 11.10
C ALA A 151 13.52 28.49 11.98
N ASP A 152 12.22 28.60 12.26
CA ASP A 152 11.67 29.59 13.20
C ASP A 152 12.20 29.35 14.62
N ASP A 153 12.24 28.09 15.07
CA ASP A 153 12.81 27.69 16.37
C ASP A 153 14.30 28.01 16.48
N LEU A 154 15.09 27.71 15.45
CA LEU A 154 16.51 28.08 15.36
C LEU A 154 16.69 29.61 15.46
N HIS A 155 15.86 30.36 14.75
CA HIS A 155 15.92 31.83 14.78
C HIS A 155 15.57 32.37 16.18
N ALA A 156 14.57 31.79 16.85
CA ALA A 156 14.19 32.14 18.21
C ALA A 156 15.29 31.80 19.23
N CYS A 157 15.86 30.59 19.17
CA CYS A 157 16.97 30.17 20.04
C CYS A 157 18.20 31.06 19.84
N ASN A 158 18.55 31.40 18.60
CA ASN A 158 19.69 32.28 18.32
C ASN A 158 19.45 33.73 18.80
N ALA A 159 18.22 34.23 18.71
CA ALA A 159 17.86 35.53 19.30
C ALA A 159 18.00 35.51 20.83
N GLU A 160 17.55 34.44 21.48
CA GLU A 160 17.65 34.28 22.94
C GLU A 160 19.10 34.10 23.40
N ALA A 161 19.88 33.29 22.68
CA ALA A 161 21.32 33.13 22.84
C ALA A 161 22.04 34.48 22.88
N ARG A 162 21.77 35.34 21.88
CA ARG A 162 22.34 36.68 21.77
C ARG A 162 21.93 37.58 22.94
N ARG A 163 20.67 37.53 23.38
CA ARG A 163 20.21 38.29 24.56
C ARG A 163 20.93 37.86 25.83
N ARG A 164 20.97 36.55 26.11
CA ARG A 164 21.62 36.01 27.31
C ARG A 164 23.10 36.32 27.33
N ALA A 165 23.79 36.15 26.20
CA ALA A 165 25.20 36.50 26.06
C ALA A 165 25.44 38.00 26.31
N ALA A 166 24.61 38.88 25.76
CA ALA A 166 24.71 40.32 26.00
C ALA A 166 24.48 40.69 27.47
N ALA A 167 23.46 40.11 28.12
CA ALA A 167 23.15 40.35 29.52
C ALA A 167 24.26 39.85 30.47
N ALA A 168 24.76 38.63 30.25
CA ALA A 168 25.89 38.08 31.00
C ALA A 168 27.15 38.94 30.84
N SER A 169 27.42 39.40 29.62
CA SER A 169 28.55 40.27 29.33
C SER A 169 28.45 41.64 30.01
N ALA A 170 27.24 42.21 30.09
CA ALA A 170 26.99 43.44 30.82
C ALA A 170 27.16 43.25 32.33
N ALA A 171 26.59 42.19 32.90
CA ALA A 171 26.70 41.88 34.33
C ALA A 171 28.14 41.63 34.77
N ALA A 172 28.92 40.89 33.97
CA ALA A 172 30.33 40.64 34.24
C ALA A 172 31.18 41.92 34.18
N ARG A 173 30.94 42.81 33.21
CA ARG A 173 31.62 44.12 33.16
C ARG A 173 31.30 44.98 34.38
N ALA A 174 30.04 44.99 34.82
CA ALA A 174 29.63 45.72 36.02
C ALA A 174 30.32 45.16 37.27
N ALA A 175 30.28 43.85 37.48
CA ALA A 175 30.94 43.21 38.62
C ALA A 175 32.46 43.44 38.65
N ALA A 176 33.13 43.40 37.49
CA ALA A 176 34.56 43.71 37.41
C ALA A 176 34.86 45.17 37.80
N SER A 177 34.02 46.12 37.38
CA SER A 177 34.12 47.53 37.75
C SER A 177 33.90 47.77 39.25
N ASP A 178 32.92 47.07 39.84
CA ASP A 178 32.64 47.14 41.28
C ASP A 178 33.80 46.58 42.11
N MET A 179 34.41 45.48 41.66
CA MET A 179 35.57 44.90 42.33
C MET A 179 36.82 45.77 42.23
N ASP A 180 37.06 46.45 41.10
CA ASP A 180 38.15 47.43 40.97
C ASP A 180 37.93 48.62 41.91
N SER A 181 36.69 49.10 41.99
CA SER A 181 36.29 50.16 42.93
C SER A 181 36.48 49.74 44.40
N LEU A 182 36.11 48.50 44.75
CA LEU A 182 36.31 47.94 46.09
C LEU A 182 37.81 47.81 46.44
N ALA A 183 38.63 47.33 45.49
CA ALA A 183 40.08 47.26 45.67
C ALA A 183 40.69 48.65 45.85
N GLY A 184 40.22 49.66 45.09
CA GLY A 184 40.60 51.06 45.27
C GLY A 184 40.22 51.61 46.66
N ALA A 185 39.00 51.35 47.12
CA ALA A 185 38.52 51.76 48.43
C ALA A 185 39.32 51.10 49.57
N ALA A 186 39.65 49.80 49.44
CA ALA A 186 40.48 49.09 50.41
C ALA A 186 41.88 49.72 50.52
N ARG A 187 42.53 50.05 49.38
CA ARG A 187 43.83 50.75 49.38
C ARG A 187 43.76 52.11 50.06
N ALA A 188 42.74 52.92 49.75
CA ALA A 188 42.55 54.22 50.38
C ALA A 188 42.32 54.11 51.91
N ALA A 189 41.60 53.07 52.35
CA ALA A 189 41.38 52.79 53.76
C ALA A 189 42.68 52.36 54.48
N ILE A 190 43.52 51.55 53.84
CA ILE A 190 44.86 51.19 54.35
C ILE A 190 45.73 52.44 54.54
N ASP A 191 45.73 53.37 53.57
CA ASP A 191 46.47 54.63 53.67
C ASP A 191 45.98 55.50 54.86
N LEU A 192 44.67 55.55 55.08
CA LEU A 192 44.06 56.24 56.23
C LEU A 192 44.44 55.60 57.57
N LEU A 193 44.42 54.26 57.65
CA LEU A 193 44.83 53.52 58.84
C LEU A 193 46.32 53.73 59.14
N ALA A 194 47.18 53.78 58.12
CA ALA A 194 48.59 54.11 58.29
C ALA A 194 48.79 55.53 58.84
N GLY A 195 47.95 56.49 58.43
CA GLY A 195 47.90 57.82 59.03
C GLY A 195 47.49 57.82 60.50
N SER A 196 46.44 57.07 60.83
CA SER A 196 45.94 56.94 62.20
C SER A 196 46.98 56.25 63.11
N ALA A 197 47.68 55.23 62.63
CA ALA A 197 48.73 54.54 63.36
C ALA A 197 49.91 55.48 63.71
N ARG A 198 50.30 56.38 62.79
CA ARG A 198 51.29 57.43 63.08
C ARG A 198 50.81 58.38 64.17
N GLN A 199 49.55 58.81 64.11
CA GLN A 199 48.96 59.71 65.11
C GLN A 199 48.88 59.07 66.51
N VAL A 200 48.57 57.78 66.59
CA VAL A 200 48.61 57.02 67.86
C VAL A 200 50.03 56.90 68.41
N ALA A 201 51.03 56.68 67.54
CA ALA A 201 52.43 56.66 67.95
C ALA A 201 52.91 58.01 68.51
N GLU A 202 52.47 59.12 67.90
CA GLU A 202 52.73 60.48 68.38
C GLU A 202 52.05 60.76 69.73
N ALA A 203 50.78 60.36 69.88
CA ALA A 203 50.00 60.49 71.12
C ALA A 203 50.67 59.73 72.27
N ARG A 204 51.11 58.48 72.02
CA ARG A 204 51.87 57.68 72.98
C ARG A 204 53.18 58.36 73.36
N GLY A 205 53.92 58.91 72.39
CA GLY A 205 55.14 59.67 72.66
C GLY A 205 54.90 60.92 73.52
N ALA A 206 53.73 61.57 73.38
CA ALA A 206 53.31 62.67 74.24
C ALA A 206 52.95 62.21 75.65
N ALA A 207 52.18 61.13 75.79
CA ALA A 207 51.84 60.53 77.09
C ALA A 207 53.10 60.15 77.89
N ASP A 208 54.09 59.52 77.24
CA ASP A 208 55.37 59.18 77.87
C ASP A 208 56.16 60.41 78.35
N ARG A 209 56.08 61.54 77.62
CA ARG A 209 56.67 62.82 78.07
C ARG A 209 55.93 63.36 79.29
N THR A 210 54.61 63.39 79.26
CA THR A 210 53.77 63.87 80.38
C THR A 210 53.99 63.03 81.64
N ALA A 211 54.08 61.70 81.52
CA ALA A 211 54.37 60.81 82.65
C ALA A 211 55.71 61.15 83.33
N ARG A 212 56.76 61.43 82.53
CA ARG A 212 58.08 61.84 83.05
C ARG A 212 58.04 63.20 83.75
N GLU A 213 57.27 64.15 83.22
CA GLU A 213 57.09 65.47 83.84
C GLU A 213 56.33 65.38 85.16
N LEU A 214 55.25 64.59 85.23
CA LEU A 214 54.50 64.35 86.47
C LEU A 214 55.36 63.68 87.54
N ALA A 215 56.17 62.68 87.18
CA ALA A 215 57.11 62.06 88.11
C ALA A 215 58.16 63.07 88.66
N ARG A 216 58.55 64.07 87.86
CA ARG A 216 59.43 65.16 88.31
C ARG A 216 58.69 66.15 89.21
N ALA A 217 57.44 66.49 88.90
CA ALA A 217 56.60 67.34 89.72
C ALA A 217 56.33 66.72 91.10
N ASP A 218 55.95 65.43 91.15
CA ASP A 218 55.74 64.68 92.40
C ASP A 218 56.98 64.72 93.31
N ARG A 219 58.18 64.46 92.77
CA ARG A 219 59.44 64.58 93.54
C ARG A 219 59.67 65.99 94.10
N THR A 220 59.42 67.02 93.29
CA THR A 220 59.60 68.41 93.70
C THR A 220 58.62 68.80 94.81
N VAL A 221 57.36 68.41 94.67
CA VAL A 221 56.30 68.71 95.65
C VAL A 221 56.53 67.95 96.96
N ARG A 222 57.00 66.69 96.92
CA ARG A 222 57.38 65.95 98.14
C ARG A 222 58.55 66.59 98.87
N SER A 223 59.54 67.09 98.15
CA SER A 223 60.65 67.85 98.76
C SER A 223 60.16 69.15 99.43
N LEU A 224 59.15 69.81 98.87
CA LEU A 224 58.49 70.95 99.51
C LEU A 224 57.71 70.54 100.77
N ALA A 225 57.06 69.36 100.78
CA ALA A 225 56.40 68.80 101.94
C ALA A 225 57.38 68.59 103.11
N GLU A 226 58.54 68.01 102.80
CA GLU A 226 59.63 67.78 103.77
C GLU A 226 60.17 69.09 104.33
N ALA A 227 60.43 70.09 103.47
CA ALA A 227 60.91 71.41 103.88
C ALA A 227 59.89 72.14 104.77
N ALA A 228 58.60 72.09 104.43
CA ALA A 228 57.53 72.65 105.26
C ALA A 228 57.44 71.95 106.62
N GLY A 229 57.65 70.62 106.67
CA GLY A 229 57.74 69.86 107.91
C GLY A 229 58.85 70.35 108.84
N HIS A 230 60.05 70.58 108.30
CA HIS A 230 61.20 71.11 109.06
C HIS A 230 60.91 72.51 109.62
N ILE A 231 60.28 73.40 108.84
CA ILE A 231 59.91 74.74 109.33
C ILE A 231 58.90 74.64 110.48
N GLY A 232 57.93 73.71 110.40
CA GLY A 232 56.98 73.46 111.47
C GLY A 232 57.63 72.98 112.78
N GLU A 233 58.70 72.19 112.70
CA GLU A 233 59.50 71.79 113.88
C GLU A 233 60.25 72.98 114.50
N VAL A 234 60.87 73.82 113.67
CA VAL A 234 61.55 75.04 114.11
C VAL A 234 60.57 76.02 114.76
N SER A 235 59.37 76.18 114.20
CA SER A 235 58.36 77.09 114.77
C SER A 235 57.89 76.66 116.16
N ARG A 236 57.64 75.35 116.36
CA ARG A 236 57.30 74.79 117.68
C ARG A 236 58.42 74.99 118.71
N LEU A 237 59.69 74.88 118.27
CA LEU A 237 60.84 75.19 119.12
C LEU A 237 60.87 76.67 119.52
N ILE A 238 60.63 77.60 118.58
CA ILE A 238 60.56 79.05 118.87
C ILE A 238 59.43 79.34 119.87
N GLN A 239 58.26 78.73 119.68
CA GLN A 239 57.12 78.90 120.57
C GLN A 239 57.44 78.40 121.99
N ALA A 240 58.13 77.27 122.12
CA ALA A 240 58.59 76.74 123.41
C ALA A 240 59.62 77.67 124.09
N ILE A 241 60.60 78.18 123.33
CA ILE A 241 61.59 79.15 123.83
C ILE A 241 60.90 80.44 124.27
N ALA A 242 59.96 80.96 123.49
CA ALA A 242 59.21 82.17 123.79
C ALA A 242 58.35 82.00 125.07
N ALA A 243 57.68 80.86 125.24
CA ALA A 243 56.94 80.54 126.46
C ALA A 243 57.85 80.49 127.70
N GLN A 244 59.02 79.86 127.57
CA GLN A 244 60.01 79.81 128.64
C GLN A 244 60.58 81.20 128.98
N THR A 245 60.84 82.02 127.96
CA THR A 245 61.37 83.39 128.11
C THR A 245 60.34 84.31 128.78
N SER A 246 59.06 84.15 128.45
CA SER A 246 57.95 84.88 129.11
C SER A 246 57.82 84.51 130.60
N MET A 247 58.05 83.24 130.96
CA MET A 247 58.09 82.82 132.36
C MET A 247 59.29 83.39 133.13
N LEU A 248 60.48 83.42 132.53
CA LEU A 248 61.66 84.06 133.12
C LEU A 248 61.44 85.57 133.33
N ALA A 249 60.85 86.24 132.34
CA ALA A 249 60.49 87.65 132.42
C ALA A 249 59.42 87.92 133.49
N LEU A 250 58.46 87.01 133.68
CA LEU A 250 57.49 87.10 134.77
C LEU A 250 58.16 86.99 136.15
N ASN A 251 59.06 86.02 136.34
CA ASN A 251 59.83 85.88 137.57
C ASN A 251 60.67 87.12 137.86
N ALA A 252 61.31 87.69 136.83
CA ALA A 252 62.05 88.94 136.94
C ALA A 252 61.14 90.15 137.28
N THR A 253 59.91 90.18 136.76
CA THR A 253 58.91 91.21 137.07
C THR A 253 58.47 91.14 138.54
N ILE A 254 58.26 89.92 139.06
CA ILE A 254 57.90 89.68 140.47
C ILE A 254 59.02 90.19 141.39
N GLU A 255 60.27 89.87 141.08
CA GLU A 255 61.40 90.28 141.93
C GLU A 255 61.67 91.79 141.85
N ALA A 256 61.45 92.41 140.68
CA ALA A 256 61.53 93.86 140.51
C ALA A 256 60.46 94.62 141.33
N ALA A 257 59.24 94.07 141.49
CA ALA A 257 58.21 94.64 142.35
C ALA A 257 58.58 94.59 143.85
N ARG A 258 59.37 93.58 144.25
CA ARG A 258 59.80 93.35 145.64
C ARG A 258 60.90 94.31 146.11
N ALA A 259 61.74 94.77 145.18
CA ALA A 259 62.85 95.69 145.45
C ALA A 259 62.43 97.17 145.67
N GLY A 260 61.13 97.50 145.60
CA GLY A 260 60.62 98.84 145.88
C GLY A 260 61.14 99.91 144.91
N GLU A 261 61.37 101.14 145.40
CA GLU A 261 61.77 102.30 144.58
C GLU A 261 63.03 102.06 143.72
N SER A 262 63.96 101.21 144.16
CA SER A 262 65.19 100.86 143.41
C SER A 262 64.96 99.89 142.23
N GLY A 263 63.81 99.20 142.17
CA GLY A 263 63.51 98.16 141.18
C GLY A 263 62.81 98.64 139.91
N ARG A 264 62.39 99.92 139.82
CA ARG A 264 61.56 100.45 138.72
C ARG A 264 62.17 100.22 137.32
N GLY A 265 63.49 100.39 137.16
CA GLY A 265 64.15 100.18 135.86
C GLY A 265 64.12 98.73 135.39
N PHE A 266 64.29 97.77 136.32
CA PHE A 266 64.23 96.33 136.00
C PHE A 266 62.81 95.85 135.68
N ALA A 267 61.79 96.42 136.33
CA ALA A 267 60.39 96.10 136.04
C ALA A 267 59.99 96.46 134.60
N VAL A 268 60.49 97.59 134.07
CA VAL A 268 60.25 98.00 132.68
C VAL A 268 60.91 97.03 131.71
N VAL A 269 62.17 96.65 131.93
CA VAL A 269 62.87 95.69 131.06
C VAL A 269 62.21 94.30 131.10
N ALA A 270 61.80 93.83 132.29
CA ALA A 270 61.11 92.55 132.43
C ALA A 270 59.73 92.56 131.75
N GLY A 271 58.99 93.67 131.85
CA GLY A 271 57.75 93.89 131.10
C GLY A 271 57.96 93.91 129.59
N GLU A 272 59.05 94.52 129.12
CA GLU A 272 59.41 94.57 127.70
C GLU A 272 59.80 93.18 127.17
N VAL A 273 60.63 92.41 127.90
CA VAL A 273 61.02 91.04 127.53
C VAL A 273 59.80 90.10 127.51
N LYS A 274 58.86 90.26 128.46
CA LYS A 274 57.61 89.50 128.48
C LYS A 274 56.75 89.82 127.25
N THR A 275 56.64 91.11 126.90
CA THR A 275 55.90 91.55 125.71
C THR A 275 56.53 91.02 124.44
N LEU A 276 57.86 91.12 124.29
CA LEU A 276 58.61 90.61 123.14
C LEU A 276 58.50 89.08 123.01
N SER A 277 58.53 88.36 124.14
CA SER A 277 58.34 86.90 124.16
C SER A 277 56.92 86.50 123.74
N ASN A 278 55.89 87.22 124.20
CA ASN A 278 54.52 86.98 123.76
C ASN A 278 54.35 87.28 122.26
N GLN A 279 55.00 88.33 121.74
CA GLN A 279 55.02 88.62 120.31
C GLN A 279 55.73 87.53 119.50
N ALA A 280 56.85 86.99 120.00
CA ALA A 280 57.57 85.88 119.37
C ALA A 280 56.74 84.58 119.37
N ALA A 281 56.01 84.29 120.45
CA ALA A 281 55.10 83.16 120.53
C ALA A 281 53.92 83.31 119.56
N ALA A 282 53.35 84.51 119.44
CA ALA A 282 52.29 84.81 118.48
C ALA A 282 52.78 84.65 117.03
N ALA A 283 53.93 85.23 116.68
CA ALA A 283 54.52 85.08 115.35
C ALA A 283 54.84 83.61 115.00
N ALA A 284 55.34 82.83 115.95
CA ALA A 284 55.57 81.39 115.75
C ALA A 284 54.27 80.60 115.56
N SER A 285 53.19 80.97 116.26
CA SER A 285 51.86 80.39 116.07
C SER A 285 51.31 80.71 114.68
N ASP A 286 51.50 81.93 114.18
CA ASP A 286 51.08 82.34 112.84
C ASP A 286 51.88 81.57 111.76
N ILE A 287 53.19 81.37 111.96
CA ILE A 287 54.02 80.53 111.08
C ILE A 287 53.52 79.08 111.09
N GLU A 288 53.17 78.52 112.24
CA GLU A 288 52.65 77.15 112.33
C GLU A 288 51.29 76.99 111.62
N ALA A 289 50.41 77.98 111.75
CA ALA A 289 49.16 78.04 111.00
C ALA A 289 49.42 78.09 109.48
N GLN A 290 50.38 78.91 109.04
CA GLN A 290 50.75 79.04 107.62
C GLN A 290 51.39 77.76 107.08
N ILE A 291 52.24 77.08 107.87
CA ILE A 291 52.85 75.79 107.50
C ILE A 291 51.80 74.69 107.41
N SER A 292 50.83 74.63 108.33
CA SER A 292 49.69 73.71 108.23
C SER A 292 48.88 73.94 106.95
N ALA A 293 48.64 75.20 106.57
CA ALA A 293 47.97 75.53 105.31
C ALA A 293 48.80 75.07 104.09
N ILE A 294 50.12 75.30 104.10
CA ILE A 294 51.03 74.83 103.04
C ILE A 294 51.01 73.31 102.94
N ARG A 295 51.08 72.58 104.06
CA ARG A 295 51.02 71.11 104.09
C ARG A 295 49.74 70.56 103.48
N ARG A 296 48.59 71.16 103.82
CA ARG A 296 47.30 70.78 103.23
C ARG A 296 47.30 70.97 101.72
N VAL A 297 47.77 72.13 101.22
CA VAL A 297 47.87 72.40 99.78
C VAL A 297 48.82 71.42 99.09
N VAL A 298 49.93 71.03 99.74
CA VAL A 298 50.87 70.04 99.22
C VAL A 298 50.24 68.64 99.14
N GLU A 299 49.50 68.21 100.17
CA GLU A 299 48.77 66.93 100.16
C GLU A 299 47.72 66.89 99.05
N GLU A 300 46.94 67.96 98.89
CA GLU A 300 45.98 68.13 97.79
C GLU A 300 46.69 68.06 96.41
N THR A 301 47.88 68.69 96.30
CA THR A 301 48.67 68.69 95.05
C THR A 301 49.23 67.31 94.72
N VAL A 302 49.71 66.54 95.71
CA VAL A 302 50.17 65.15 95.51
C VAL A 302 49.02 64.26 95.06
N GLY A 303 47.84 64.41 95.67
CA GLY A 303 46.63 63.70 95.25
C GLY A 303 46.24 64.01 93.79
N ALA A 304 46.30 65.28 93.40
CA ALA A 304 46.05 65.70 92.02
C ALA A 304 47.08 65.11 91.04
N ILE A 305 48.38 65.13 91.37
CA ILE A 305 49.44 64.55 90.51
C ILE A 305 49.24 63.04 90.36
N ALA A 306 48.90 62.32 91.43
CA ALA A 306 48.63 60.88 91.38
C ALA A 306 47.42 60.55 90.46
N ALA A 307 46.35 61.34 90.54
CA ALA A 307 45.18 61.18 89.68
C ALA A 307 45.51 61.42 88.19
N VAL A 308 46.31 62.45 87.89
CA VAL A 308 46.77 62.72 86.52
C VAL A 308 47.73 61.61 86.04
N SER A 309 48.62 61.11 86.89
CA SER A 309 49.51 59.98 86.55
C SER A 309 48.73 58.73 86.17
N SER A 310 47.70 58.38 86.95
CA SER A 310 46.80 57.25 86.63
C SER A 310 46.09 57.47 85.28
N SER A 311 45.65 58.69 85.00
CA SER A 311 45.00 59.02 83.72
C SER A 311 45.95 58.89 82.53
N VAL A 312 47.23 59.25 82.70
CA VAL A 312 48.27 59.08 81.66
C VAL A 312 48.62 57.61 81.45
N GLU A 313 48.65 56.79 82.51
CA GLU A 313 48.85 55.33 82.39
C GLU A 313 47.69 54.64 81.67
N ASP A 314 46.45 55.04 81.95
CA ASP A 314 45.27 54.54 81.24
C ASP A 314 45.28 54.97 79.77
N MET A 315 45.71 56.20 79.46
CA MET A 315 45.89 56.67 78.10
C MET A 315 46.94 55.82 77.34
N ALA A 316 48.09 55.53 77.97
CA ALA A 316 49.12 54.68 77.36
C ALA A 316 48.63 53.24 77.10
N ARG A 317 47.76 52.70 77.96
CA ARG A 317 47.13 51.39 77.79
C ARG A 317 46.14 51.39 76.63
N LEU A 318 45.33 52.43 76.50
CA LEU A 318 44.38 52.60 75.39
C LEU A 318 45.09 52.74 74.05
N ASP A 319 46.17 53.51 73.98
CA ASP A 319 46.97 53.68 72.75
C ASP A 319 47.56 52.35 72.26
N LEU A 320 47.98 51.47 73.16
CA LEU A 320 48.45 50.12 72.82
C LEU A 320 47.35 49.25 72.20
N GLY A 321 46.16 49.24 72.79
CA GLY A 321 45.02 48.50 72.27
C GLY A 321 44.52 49.04 70.92
N LEU A 322 44.59 50.37 70.74
CA LEU A 322 44.24 51.01 69.47
C LEU A 322 45.25 50.67 68.37
N ALA A 323 46.55 50.65 68.67
CA ALA A 323 47.58 50.26 67.71
C ALA A 323 47.40 48.82 67.20
N ASP A 324 47.12 47.87 68.10
CA ASP A 324 46.84 46.46 67.74
C ASP A 324 45.59 46.35 66.85
N THR A 325 44.53 47.11 67.19
CA THR A 325 43.30 47.14 66.40
C THR A 325 43.56 47.68 64.99
N LEU A 326 44.35 48.75 64.85
CA LEU A 326 44.67 49.34 63.55
C LEU A 326 45.48 48.37 62.66
N ASP A 327 46.43 47.63 63.23
CA ASP A 327 47.22 46.64 62.49
C ASP A 327 46.36 45.46 62.01
N ARG A 328 45.45 44.96 62.86
CA ARG A 328 44.49 43.93 62.50
C ARG A 328 43.54 44.37 61.38
N GLU A 329 42.99 45.58 61.46
CA GLU A 329 42.09 46.13 60.43
C GLU A 329 42.83 46.35 59.10
N ALA A 330 44.09 46.78 59.12
CA ALA A 330 44.90 46.92 57.92
C ALA A 330 45.12 45.57 57.22
N GLY A 331 45.39 44.50 57.99
CA GLY A 331 45.53 43.15 57.46
C GLY A 331 44.24 42.57 56.86
N GLU A 332 43.07 42.86 57.45
CA GLU A 332 41.78 42.45 56.88
C GLU A 332 41.46 43.20 55.58
N LEU A 333 41.74 44.51 55.50
CA LEU A 333 41.54 45.29 54.28
C LEU A 333 42.45 44.85 53.12
N ASP A 334 43.70 44.47 53.41
CA ASP A 334 44.61 43.92 52.40
C ASP A 334 44.07 42.60 51.80
N ARG A 335 43.55 41.71 52.66
CA ARG A 335 42.86 40.48 52.21
C ARG A 335 41.62 40.77 51.39
N ILE A 336 40.81 41.77 51.77
CA ILE A 336 39.63 42.20 51.00
C ILE A 336 40.05 42.70 49.62
N GLY A 337 41.09 43.54 49.53
CA GLY A 337 41.62 44.03 48.27
C GLY A 337 42.16 42.92 47.36
N ALA A 338 42.93 41.98 47.91
CA ALA A 338 43.45 40.84 47.17
C ALA A 338 42.33 39.92 46.65
N ARG A 339 41.31 39.68 47.47
CA ARG A 339 40.15 38.86 47.09
C ARG A 339 39.28 39.53 46.03
N ALA A 340 39.10 40.85 46.11
CA ALA A 340 38.41 41.62 45.09
C ALA A 340 39.12 41.53 43.73
N ALA A 341 40.44 41.62 43.70
CA ALA A 341 41.23 41.45 42.47
C ALA A 341 41.11 40.03 41.88
N LEU A 342 41.06 39.01 42.74
CA LEU A 342 40.88 37.61 42.31
C LEU A 342 39.50 37.39 41.70
N VAL A 343 38.45 37.89 42.35
CA VAL A 343 37.06 37.81 41.84
C VAL A 343 36.92 38.59 40.53
N ALA A 344 37.56 39.75 40.38
CA ALA A 344 37.57 40.50 39.11
C ALA A 344 38.21 39.68 37.97
N HIS A 345 39.30 38.95 38.26
CA HIS A 345 39.95 38.07 37.30
C HIS A 345 39.08 36.85 36.94
N GLU A 346 38.47 36.21 37.93
CA GLU A 346 37.56 35.07 37.73
C GLU A 346 36.31 35.45 36.92
N VAL A 347 35.71 36.61 37.19
CA VAL A 347 34.58 37.13 36.40
C VAL A 347 34.99 37.43 34.96
N SER A 348 36.20 37.96 34.76
CA SER A 348 36.75 38.18 33.41
C SER A 348 37.00 36.87 32.66
N ALA A 349 37.41 35.81 33.37
CA ALA A 349 37.63 34.48 32.82
C ALA A 349 36.34 33.68 32.58
N ALA A 350 35.26 33.95 33.33
CA ALA A 350 33.96 33.28 33.21
C ALA A 350 33.09 33.77 32.03
N LEU A 351 33.54 34.81 31.32
CA LEU A 351 32.84 35.39 30.17
C LEU A 351 32.63 34.47 28.93
N PRO A 352 33.18 33.24 28.82
CA PRO A 352 32.83 32.32 27.76
C PRO A 352 32.37 30.92 28.23
N ASP A 353 31.31 30.80 29.06
CA ASP A 353 30.59 29.53 29.17
C ASP A 353 29.22 29.58 28.45
N MET A 354 29.27 29.53 27.12
CA MET A 354 28.10 29.44 26.23
C MET A 354 27.65 28.00 25.99
N SER A 355 28.18 27.03 26.75
CA SER A 355 28.03 25.59 26.47
C SER A 355 26.56 25.15 26.37
N GLY A 356 25.67 25.67 27.23
CA GLY A 356 24.24 25.34 27.19
C GLY A 356 23.51 25.91 25.98
N VAL A 357 23.87 27.12 25.57
CA VAL A 357 23.29 27.80 24.40
C VAL A 357 23.77 27.15 23.10
N VAL A 358 25.06 26.79 23.04
CA VAL A 358 25.65 26.04 21.92
C VAL A 358 24.99 24.67 21.79
N ALA A 359 24.69 24.00 22.90
CA ALA A 359 24.00 22.70 22.88
C ALA A 359 22.55 22.80 22.34
N GLU A 360 21.78 23.84 22.72
CA GLU A 360 20.44 24.06 22.17
C GLU A 360 20.46 24.37 20.66
N VAL A 361 21.39 25.23 20.23
CA VAL A 361 21.57 25.57 18.81
C VAL A 361 22.04 24.35 18.00
N ASP A 362 22.96 23.55 18.53
CA ASP A 362 23.42 22.31 17.88
C ASP A 362 22.28 21.29 17.75
N SER A 363 21.48 21.10 18.81
CA SER A 363 20.32 20.21 18.78
C SER A 363 19.31 20.62 17.70
N ALA A 364 18.95 21.91 17.64
CA ALA A 364 18.03 22.43 16.62
C ALA A 364 18.61 22.35 15.20
N GLY A 365 19.94 22.54 15.06
CA GLY A 365 20.67 22.35 13.81
C GLY A 365 20.64 20.89 13.33
N ARG A 366 20.85 19.93 14.23
CA ARG A 366 20.78 18.49 13.93
C ARG A 366 19.37 18.04 13.54
N ALA A 367 18.35 18.56 14.21
CA ALA A 367 16.95 18.31 13.84
C ALA A 367 16.67 18.78 12.40
N THR A 368 17.09 20.01 12.08
CA THR A 368 16.97 20.57 10.71
C THR A 368 17.69 19.72 9.67
N LEU A 369 18.91 19.25 9.97
CA LEU A 369 19.69 18.39 9.07
C LEU A 369 18.99 17.07 8.79
N THR A 370 18.52 16.38 9.84
CA THR A 370 17.81 15.09 9.73
C THR A 370 16.54 15.22 8.87
N MET A 371 15.84 16.35 8.98
CA MET A 371 14.63 16.62 8.21
C MET A 371 14.95 16.91 6.73
N ALA A 372 16.05 17.62 6.46
CA ALA A 372 16.54 17.86 5.10
C ALA A 372 16.98 16.54 4.41
N GLU A 373 17.64 15.64 5.14
CA GLU A 373 17.98 14.29 4.67
C GLU A 373 16.72 13.48 4.35
N SER A 374 15.71 13.48 5.24
CA SER A 374 14.43 12.82 4.96
C SER A 374 13.71 13.42 3.74
N LEU A 375 13.84 14.72 3.49
CA LEU A 375 13.26 15.38 2.32
C LEU A 375 13.97 14.93 1.03
N LEU A 376 15.30 14.81 1.06
CA LEU A 376 16.11 14.31 -0.06
C LEU A 376 15.71 12.87 -0.41
N ASP A 377 15.62 11.96 0.56
CA ASP A 377 15.18 10.58 0.34
C ASP A 377 13.77 10.51 -0.27
N ARG A 378 12.83 11.31 0.24
CA ARG A 378 11.45 11.38 -0.30
C ARG A 378 11.42 11.95 -1.72
N SER A 379 12.28 12.92 -2.03
CA SER A 379 12.44 13.46 -3.38
C SER A 379 12.93 12.39 -4.36
N THR A 380 13.90 11.57 -3.94
CA THR A 380 14.37 10.42 -4.73
C THR A 380 13.24 9.43 -4.97
N VAL A 381 12.44 9.10 -3.95
CA VAL A 381 11.28 8.20 -4.09
C VAL A 381 10.25 8.76 -5.08
N LEU A 382 9.98 10.07 -5.05
CA LEU A 382 9.09 10.72 -6.02
C LEU A 382 9.66 10.66 -7.44
N ALA A 383 10.95 10.99 -7.62
CA ALA A 383 11.61 10.91 -8.92
C ALA A 383 11.56 9.47 -9.49
N GLU A 384 11.77 8.46 -8.64
CA GLU A 384 11.61 7.07 -9.03
C GLU A 384 10.16 6.69 -9.34
N ALA A 385 9.18 7.20 -8.58
CA ALA A 385 7.76 6.94 -8.81
C ALA A 385 7.29 7.53 -10.15
N VAL A 386 7.71 8.75 -10.47
CA VAL A 386 7.50 9.39 -11.77
C VAL A 386 8.21 8.61 -12.87
N GLY A 387 9.47 8.22 -12.65
CA GLY A 387 10.22 7.38 -13.59
C GLY A 387 9.57 6.02 -13.82
N ARG A 388 9.05 5.36 -12.76
CA ARG A 388 8.27 4.12 -12.85
C ARG A 388 6.98 4.33 -13.61
N PHE A 389 6.24 5.42 -13.35
CA PHE A 389 5.02 5.73 -14.09
C PHE A 389 5.26 5.86 -15.59
N PHE A 390 6.27 6.62 -16.02
CA PHE A 390 6.59 6.75 -17.45
C PHE A 390 7.07 5.42 -18.05
N ARG A 391 7.78 4.58 -17.29
CA ARG A 391 8.14 3.22 -17.72
C ARG A 391 6.92 2.31 -17.86
N ASP A 392 6.00 2.32 -16.89
CA ASP A 392 4.78 1.52 -16.89
C ASP A 392 3.86 1.96 -18.04
N MET A 393 3.74 3.27 -18.26
CA MET A 393 3.00 3.86 -19.38
C MET A 393 3.64 3.52 -20.74
N ASN A 394 4.98 3.58 -20.85
CA ASN A 394 5.70 3.18 -22.06
C ASN A 394 5.62 1.67 -22.32
N GLY A 395 5.52 0.85 -21.27
CA GLY A 395 5.28 -0.59 -21.37
C GLY A 395 3.89 -0.92 -21.92
N GLY A 396 2.94 0.02 -21.85
CA GLY A 396 1.59 -0.12 -22.37
C GLY A 396 0.77 -1.23 -21.69
N ALA A 397 -0.46 -1.43 -22.13
CA ALA A 397 -1.27 -2.56 -21.68
C ALA A 397 -0.71 -3.90 -22.20
N ILE A 398 -0.94 -4.98 -21.45
CA ILE A 398 -0.73 -6.35 -21.92
C ILE A 398 -1.89 -6.68 -22.85
N ARG A 399 -1.62 -7.06 -24.09
CA ARG A 399 -2.68 -7.26 -25.08
C ARG A 399 -3.00 -8.73 -25.25
N VAL A 400 -4.26 -9.08 -25.15
CA VAL A 400 -4.76 -10.45 -25.29
C VAL A 400 -5.65 -10.53 -26.51
N GLY A 401 -5.28 -11.37 -27.48
CA GLY A 401 -6.09 -11.64 -28.65
C GLY A 401 -7.24 -12.56 -28.31
N VAL A 402 -8.46 -12.16 -28.63
CA VAL A 402 -9.67 -12.96 -28.49
C VAL A 402 -10.13 -13.35 -29.88
N LEU A 403 -9.94 -14.63 -30.23
CA LEU A 403 -10.13 -15.14 -31.59
C LEU A 403 -11.25 -16.20 -31.59
N HIS A 404 -12.47 -15.72 -31.40
CA HIS A 404 -13.68 -16.54 -31.31
C HIS A 404 -14.73 -16.05 -32.32
N SER A 405 -15.42 -16.97 -32.98
CA SER A 405 -16.52 -16.64 -33.91
C SER A 405 -17.64 -15.90 -33.17
N LEU A 406 -17.95 -14.70 -33.64
CA LEU A 406 -19.07 -13.93 -33.13
C LEU A 406 -20.23 -13.86 -34.14
N SER A 407 -19.91 -14.16 -35.40
CA SER A 407 -20.85 -14.57 -36.45
C SER A 407 -20.43 -15.94 -37.01
N GLY A 408 -21.26 -16.57 -37.84
CA GLY A 408 -20.96 -17.92 -38.36
C GLY A 408 -21.76 -19.04 -37.69
N THR A 409 -21.56 -20.28 -38.15
CA THR A 409 -22.24 -21.50 -37.65
C THR A 409 -21.85 -21.89 -36.22
N MET A 410 -20.74 -21.37 -35.70
CA MET A 410 -20.24 -21.65 -34.34
C MET A 410 -20.55 -20.53 -33.34
N THR A 411 -21.36 -19.52 -33.73
CA THR A 411 -21.64 -18.33 -32.90
C THR A 411 -22.16 -18.69 -31.50
N SER A 412 -23.09 -19.64 -31.41
CA SER A 412 -23.70 -20.04 -30.13
C SER A 412 -22.69 -20.66 -29.17
N SER A 413 -21.69 -21.38 -29.69
CA SER A 413 -20.66 -22.05 -28.91
C SER A 413 -19.49 -21.12 -28.55
N GLU A 414 -19.10 -20.21 -29.45
CA GLU A 414 -17.89 -19.37 -29.28
C GLU A 414 -18.13 -18.01 -28.63
N ARG A 415 -19.31 -17.41 -28.81
CA ARG A 415 -19.63 -16.10 -28.21
C ARG A 415 -19.52 -16.10 -26.67
N PRO A 416 -20.04 -17.10 -25.93
CA PRO A 416 -19.89 -17.13 -24.47
C PRO A 416 -18.42 -17.14 -24.02
N LEU A 417 -17.50 -17.69 -24.83
CA LEU A 417 -16.07 -17.73 -24.52
C LEU A 417 -15.43 -16.35 -24.62
N GLN A 418 -15.80 -15.57 -25.64
CA GLN A 418 -15.36 -14.18 -25.78
C GLN A 418 -15.87 -13.31 -24.62
N GLU A 419 -17.16 -13.42 -24.30
CA GLU A 419 -17.77 -12.67 -23.21
C GLU A 419 -17.14 -13.03 -21.86
N LEU A 420 -16.84 -14.31 -21.64
CA LEU A 420 -16.12 -14.77 -20.45
C LEU A 420 -14.71 -14.17 -20.37
N LEU A 421 -13.97 -14.09 -21.47
CA LEU A 421 -12.64 -13.45 -21.48
C LEU A 421 -12.72 -11.97 -21.13
N VAL A 422 -13.75 -11.25 -21.61
CA VAL A 422 -14.00 -9.86 -21.22
C VAL A 422 -14.22 -9.75 -19.71
N MET A 423 -15.09 -10.58 -19.15
CA MET A 423 -15.32 -10.63 -17.69
C MET A 423 -14.02 -10.85 -16.92
N LEU A 424 -13.21 -11.84 -17.33
CA LEU A 424 -11.97 -12.19 -16.64
C LEU A 424 -10.92 -11.09 -16.74
N ILE A 425 -10.85 -10.38 -17.87
CA ILE A 425 -9.97 -9.23 -18.06
C ILE A 425 -10.40 -8.07 -17.16
N GLU A 426 -11.69 -7.75 -17.10
CA GLU A 426 -12.23 -6.71 -16.21
C GLU A 426 -11.94 -7.02 -14.73
N GLN A 427 -12.23 -8.25 -14.30
CA GLN A 427 -11.93 -8.71 -12.94
C GLN A 427 -10.43 -8.62 -12.63
N ARG A 428 -9.56 -8.98 -13.60
CA ARG A 428 -8.12 -8.90 -13.39
C ARG A 428 -7.63 -7.46 -13.30
N ASN A 429 -8.15 -6.57 -14.15
CA ASN A 429 -7.81 -5.16 -14.14
C ASN A 429 -8.27 -4.46 -12.86
N ALA A 430 -9.48 -4.76 -12.39
CA ALA A 430 -10.00 -4.28 -11.10
C ALA A 430 -9.09 -4.71 -9.93
N ASN A 431 -8.42 -5.85 -10.04
CA ASN A 431 -7.48 -6.38 -9.05
C ASN A 431 -6.02 -6.00 -9.29
N GLY A 432 -5.75 -4.85 -9.93
CA GLY A 432 -4.39 -4.35 -10.12
C GLY A 432 -3.69 -4.81 -11.40
N GLY A 433 -4.41 -5.49 -12.30
CA GLY A 433 -3.91 -5.96 -13.58
C GLY A 433 -2.92 -7.12 -13.46
N LEU A 434 -1.94 -7.15 -14.35
CA LEU A 434 -0.90 -8.18 -14.39
C LEU A 434 0.46 -7.52 -14.59
N LEU A 435 1.43 -7.85 -13.72
CA LEU A 435 2.72 -7.14 -13.64
C LEU A 435 2.55 -5.62 -13.44
N GLY A 436 1.47 -5.21 -12.78
CA GLY A 436 1.12 -3.81 -12.57
C GLY A 436 0.64 -3.06 -13.82
N ARG A 437 0.33 -3.77 -14.91
CA ARG A 437 -0.19 -3.24 -16.18
C ARG A 437 -1.63 -3.74 -16.39
N PRO A 438 -2.54 -2.93 -16.97
CA PRO A 438 -3.85 -3.40 -17.36
C PRO A 438 -3.74 -4.36 -18.55
N ILE A 439 -4.73 -5.23 -18.68
CA ILE A 439 -4.91 -6.15 -19.82
C ILE A 439 -5.93 -5.53 -20.77
N GLU A 440 -5.60 -5.47 -22.05
CA GLU A 440 -6.48 -5.04 -23.14
C GLU A 440 -6.92 -6.25 -23.96
N ALA A 441 -8.22 -6.38 -24.21
CA ALA A 441 -8.74 -7.36 -25.17
C ALA A 441 -8.60 -6.81 -26.60
N VAL A 442 -8.17 -7.66 -27.53
CA VAL A 442 -8.20 -7.39 -28.97
C VAL A 442 -9.08 -8.46 -29.61
N ILE A 443 -10.32 -8.10 -29.96
CA ILE A 443 -11.37 -9.03 -30.35
C ILE A 443 -11.42 -9.12 -31.88
N MET A 444 -11.42 -10.35 -32.38
CA MET A 444 -11.47 -10.66 -33.81
C MET A 444 -12.63 -11.62 -34.09
N ASP A 445 -13.38 -11.37 -35.18
CA ASP A 445 -14.50 -12.23 -35.62
C ASP A 445 -14.12 -13.01 -36.90
N PRO A 446 -13.70 -14.27 -36.77
CA PRO A 446 -13.32 -15.14 -37.89
C PRO A 446 -14.52 -15.81 -38.57
N ARG A 447 -15.75 -15.56 -38.13
CA ARG A 447 -17.00 -15.95 -38.81
C ARG A 447 -17.19 -17.45 -39.06
N SER A 448 -16.59 -18.29 -38.23
CA SER A 448 -16.53 -19.75 -38.38
C SER A 448 -15.81 -20.24 -39.64
N VAL A 449 -14.97 -19.39 -40.25
CA VAL A 449 -14.19 -19.73 -41.46
C VAL A 449 -12.73 -20.00 -41.07
N PRO A 450 -12.23 -21.25 -41.18
CA PRO A 450 -10.88 -21.61 -40.74
C PRO A 450 -9.75 -20.72 -41.27
N SER A 451 -9.81 -20.32 -42.55
CA SER A 451 -8.79 -19.44 -43.14
C SER A 451 -8.76 -18.05 -42.50
N LEU A 452 -9.91 -17.52 -42.05
CA LEU A 452 -9.98 -16.23 -41.36
C LEU A 452 -9.38 -16.32 -39.96
N TYR A 453 -9.43 -17.47 -39.28
CA TYR A 453 -8.70 -17.65 -38.02
C TYR A 453 -7.19 -17.50 -38.22
N ALA A 454 -6.63 -18.09 -39.26
CA ALA A 454 -5.19 -17.96 -39.57
C ALA A 454 -4.81 -16.52 -39.94
N GLU A 455 -5.61 -15.87 -40.78
CA GLU A 455 -5.42 -14.48 -41.17
C GLU A 455 -5.47 -13.53 -39.97
N GLN A 456 -6.50 -13.66 -39.13
CA GLN A 456 -6.68 -12.80 -37.98
C GLN A 456 -5.69 -13.11 -36.85
N ALA A 457 -5.29 -14.37 -36.65
CA ALA A 457 -4.20 -14.72 -35.74
C ALA A 457 -2.88 -14.06 -36.16
N ARG A 458 -2.60 -13.99 -37.46
CA ARG A 458 -1.44 -13.25 -37.98
C ARG A 458 -1.56 -11.77 -37.65
N ALA A 459 -2.69 -11.12 -37.96
CA ALA A 459 -2.90 -9.71 -37.65
C ALA A 459 -2.79 -9.41 -36.14
N LEU A 460 -3.26 -10.32 -35.29
CA LEU A 460 -3.12 -10.22 -33.84
C LEU A 460 -1.64 -10.18 -33.41
N LEU A 461 -0.79 -11.04 -33.97
CA LEU A 461 0.63 -11.14 -33.61
C LEU A 461 1.51 -10.06 -34.30
N GLU A 462 1.27 -9.79 -35.58
CA GLU A 462 2.08 -8.87 -36.39
C GLU A 462 1.68 -7.42 -36.20
N ASP A 463 0.38 -7.09 -36.24
CA ASP A 463 -0.09 -5.70 -36.25
C ASP A 463 -0.51 -5.24 -34.85
N ARG A 464 -1.30 -6.06 -34.16
CA ARG A 464 -1.86 -5.72 -32.85
C ARG A 464 -0.90 -6.03 -31.70
N LYS A 465 0.15 -6.83 -31.97
CA LYS A 465 1.22 -7.20 -31.02
C LYS A 465 0.67 -7.81 -29.73
N VAL A 466 -0.25 -8.76 -29.84
CA VAL A 466 -0.79 -9.45 -28.66
C VAL A 466 0.24 -10.39 -28.03
N ASP A 467 0.22 -10.48 -26.71
CA ASP A 467 1.09 -11.32 -25.89
C ASP A 467 0.64 -12.79 -25.87
N ALA A 468 -0.68 -13.02 -25.98
CA ALA A 468 -1.29 -14.35 -26.06
C ALA A 468 -2.61 -14.28 -26.85
N ILE A 469 -3.04 -15.42 -27.40
CA ILE A 469 -4.31 -15.59 -28.09
C ILE A 469 -5.14 -16.61 -27.31
N PHE A 470 -6.41 -16.31 -27.07
CA PHE A 470 -7.43 -17.23 -26.58
C PHE A 470 -8.47 -17.36 -27.67
N GLY A 471 -8.70 -18.57 -28.16
CA GLY A 471 -9.49 -18.69 -29.37
C GLY A 471 -9.55 -20.08 -29.96
N CYS A 472 -10.17 -20.11 -31.14
CA CYS A 472 -10.55 -21.32 -31.88
C CYS A 472 -11.59 -22.17 -31.14
N TRP A 473 -12.29 -22.99 -31.93
CA TRP A 473 -13.24 -23.98 -31.42
C TRP A 473 -13.11 -25.28 -32.19
N THR A 474 -13.25 -25.21 -33.51
CA THR A 474 -13.12 -26.37 -34.39
C THR A 474 -11.66 -26.77 -34.60
N SER A 475 -11.39 -28.06 -34.78
CA SER A 475 -10.04 -28.51 -35.12
C SER A 475 -9.51 -27.92 -36.41
N ALA A 476 -10.39 -27.63 -37.39
CA ALA A 476 -10.01 -26.94 -38.61
C ALA A 476 -9.47 -25.52 -38.32
N SER A 477 -10.16 -24.74 -37.49
CA SER A 477 -9.69 -23.40 -37.10
C SER A 477 -8.32 -23.46 -36.40
N ARG A 478 -8.13 -24.38 -35.46
CA ARG A 478 -6.86 -24.57 -34.75
C ARG A 478 -5.73 -24.96 -35.70
N LYS A 479 -5.97 -25.93 -36.59
CA LYS A 479 -4.96 -26.43 -37.55
C LYS A 479 -4.53 -25.38 -38.57
N GLU A 480 -5.44 -24.52 -39.02
CA GLU A 480 -5.10 -23.38 -39.89
C GLU A 480 -4.30 -22.30 -39.14
N THR A 481 -4.61 -22.06 -37.86
CA THR A 481 -3.89 -21.10 -37.03
C THR A 481 -2.50 -21.60 -36.60
N LEU A 482 -2.31 -22.90 -36.40
CA LEU A 482 -1.08 -23.50 -35.88
C LEU A 482 0.20 -23.06 -36.63
N PRO A 483 0.29 -23.15 -37.98
CA PRO A 483 1.48 -22.69 -38.71
C PRO A 483 1.81 -21.22 -38.51
N VAL A 484 0.79 -20.38 -38.27
CA VAL A 484 0.97 -18.95 -37.99
C VAL A 484 1.61 -18.76 -36.62
N LEU A 485 1.13 -19.48 -35.60
CA LEU A 485 1.67 -19.43 -34.24
C LEU A 485 3.12 -19.89 -34.20
N GLU A 486 3.45 -21.02 -34.83
CA GLU A 486 4.80 -21.58 -34.83
C GLU A 486 5.79 -20.66 -35.53
N ARG A 487 5.41 -20.10 -36.68
CA ARG A 487 6.27 -19.17 -37.43
C ARG A 487 6.51 -17.86 -36.67
N LEU A 488 5.50 -17.34 -35.99
CA LEU A 488 5.56 -16.02 -35.34
C LEU A 488 5.86 -16.11 -33.83
N GLY A 489 6.07 -17.30 -33.29
CA GLY A 489 6.33 -17.51 -31.87
C GLY A 489 5.12 -17.22 -30.96
N GLY A 490 3.90 -17.17 -31.51
CA GLY A 490 2.67 -16.90 -30.76
C GLY A 490 2.31 -17.99 -29.75
N LEU A 491 1.41 -17.70 -28.82
CA LEU A 491 0.90 -18.66 -27.85
C LEU A 491 -0.63 -18.66 -27.88
N LEU A 492 -1.23 -19.80 -28.18
CA LEU A 492 -2.67 -20.00 -28.20
C LEU A 492 -3.11 -20.83 -26.98
N PHE A 493 -4.13 -20.38 -26.27
CA PHE A 493 -4.88 -21.18 -25.32
C PHE A 493 -6.16 -21.67 -26.00
N TYR A 494 -6.23 -22.97 -26.23
CA TYR A 494 -7.29 -23.62 -26.98
C TYR A 494 -8.28 -24.31 -26.02
N PRO A 495 -9.54 -23.84 -25.94
CA PRO A 495 -10.47 -24.26 -24.89
C PRO A 495 -11.38 -25.42 -25.27
N SER A 496 -11.38 -25.86 -26.53
CA SER A 496 -12.31 -26.89 -26.99
C SER A 496 -11.67 -28.27 -26.94
N GLN A 497 -12.48 -29.30 -26.67
CA GLN A 497 -12.04 -30.68 -26.85
C GLN A 497 -11.71 -30.97 -28.32
N TYR A 498 -10.86 -31.95 -28.55
CA TYR A 498 -10.42 -32.28 -29.90
C TYR A 498 -10.00 -33.74 -30.06
N GLU A 499 -9.52 -34.08 -31.24
CA GLU A 499 -9.25 -35.44 -31.69
C GLU A 499 -7.94 -36.05 -31.18
N GLY A 500 -7.08 -35.29 -30.50
CA GLY A 500 -5.70 -35.71 -30.28
C GLY A 500 -4.87 -35.61 -31.56
N GLU A 501 -3.88 -36.48 -31.69
CA GLU A 501 -2.91 -36.57 -32.78
C GLU A 501 -2.19 -35.24 -33.08
N GLU A 502 -1.96 -34.42 -32.06
CA GLU A 502 -1.33 -33.11 -32.20
C GLU A 502 -0.63 -32.69 -30.90
N ARG A 503 0.54 -32.06 -31.04
CA ARG A 503 1.24 -31.35 -29.98
C ARG A 503 2.01 -30.19 -30.59
N SER A 504 1.89 -29.00 -30.01
CA SER A 504 2.74 -27.86 -30.34
C SER A 504 3.15 -27.12 -29.07
N PRO A 505 4.42 -26.67 -28.94
CA PRO A 505 4.81 -25.82 -27.82
C PRO A 505 4.07 -24.47 -27.83
N ASN A 506 3.53 -24.06 -28.97
CA ASN A 506 2.80 -22.82 -29.16
C ASN A 506 1.29 -22.90 -28.84
N ILE A 507 0.80 -24.07 -28.43
CA ILE A 507 -0.61 -24.27 -28.03
C ILE A 507 -0.66 -24.88 -26.63
N VAL A 508 -1.50 -24.29 -25.78
CA VAL A 508 -1.95 -24.89 -24.52
C VAL A 508 -3.33 -25.47 -24.73
N TYR A 509 -3.45 -26.79 -24.57
CA TYR A 509 -4.67 -27.54 -24.84
C TYR A 509 -5.47 -27.65 -23.54
N ALA A 510 -6.40 -26.71 -23.33
CA ALA A 510 -7.23 -26.65 -22.15
C ALA A 510 -8.51 -27.51 -22.25
N GLY A 511 -8.91 -27.88 -23.46
CA GLY A 511 -9.95 -28.89 -23.71
C GLY A 511 -9.42 -30.33 -23.65
N GLY A 512 -10.33 -31.29 -23.54
CA GLY A 512 -9.99 -32.71 -23.40
C GLY A 512 -9.57 -33.41 -24.69
N THR A 513 -8.70 -34.41 -24.54
CA THR A 513 -8.37 -35.40 -25.58
C THR A 513 -9.37 -36.56 -25.57
N PRO A 514 -9.42 -37.44 -26.60
CA PRO A 514 -10.34 -38.58 -26.61
C PRO A 514 -10.16 -39.55 -25.43
N SER A 515 -8.95 -39.67 -24.86
CA SER A 515 -8.72 -40.47 -23.64
C SER A 515 -9.42 -39.90 -22.41
N GLN A 516 -9.71 -38.60 -22.41
CA GLN A 516 -10.31 -37.86 -21.31
C GLN A 516 -11.81 -37.60 -21.51
N THR A 517 -12.36 -37.87 -22.69
CA THR A 517 -13.79 -37.66 -23.00
C THR A 517 -14.42 -38.88 -23.69
N ALA A 518 -14.08 -39.13 -24.96
CA ALA A 518 -14.72 -40.12 -25.81
C ALA A 518 -14.55 -41.57 -25.32
N ILE A 519 -13.36 -41.95 -24.86
CA ILE A 519 -13.08 -43.30 -24.35
C ILE A 519 -13.85 -43.60 -23.05
N PRO A 520 -13.78 -42.74 -22.01
CA PRO A 520 -14.63 -42.88 -20.82
C PRO A 520 -16.12 -42.94 -21.15
N ALA A 521 -16.59 -42.15 -22.13
CA ALA A 521 -17.97 -42.15 -22.58
C ALA A 521 -18.40 -43.49 -23.20
N ILE A 522 -17.54 -44.10 -24.02
CA ILE A 522 -17.78 -45.44 -24.56
C ILE A 522 -17.84 -46.50 -23.45
N ASP A 523 -16.93 -46.46 -22.48
CA ASP A 523 -16.94 -47.42 -21.37
C ASP A 523 -18.17 -47.24 -20.47
N PHE A 524 -18.64 -46.00 -20.26
CA PHE A 524 -19.90 -45.72 -19.60
C PHE A 524 -21.10 -46.38 -20.30
N LEU A 525 -21.13 -46.38 -21.64
CA LEU A 525 -22.18 -47.06 -22.41
C LEU A 525 -22.05 -48.59 -22.34
N ARG A 526 -20.82 -49.11 -22.40
CA ARG A 526 -20.55 -50.56 -22.33
C ARG A 526 -20.94 -51.16 -20.98
N THR A 527 -20.65 -50.47 -19.88
CA THR A 527 -21.08 -50.88 -18.53
C THR A 527 -22.60 -50.92 -18.38
N ARG A 528 -23.34 -50.19 -19.23
CA ARG A 528 -24.80 -50.22 -19.34
C ARG A 528 -25.34 -51.18 -20.42
N GLY A 529 -24.49 -52.08 -20.92
CA GLY A 529 -24.90 -53.15 -21.82
C GLY A 529 -24.84 -52.82 -23.31
N ALA A 530 -24.29 -51.68 -23.71
CA ALA A 530 -24.03 -51.40 -25.12
C ALA A 530 -22.96 -52.35 -25.68
N ARG A 531 -23.28 -53.05 -26.77
CA ARG A 531 -22.41 -53.99 -27.49
C ARG A 531 -22.29 -53.66 -28.98
N ARG A 532 -23.05 -52.68 -29.47
CA ARG A 532 -23.11 -52.27 -30.87
C ARG A 532 -23.17 -50.74 -30.91
N PHE A 533 -22.44 -50.11 -31.81
CA PHE A 533 -22.24 -48.67 -31.78
C PHE A 533 -22.54 -48.04 -33.13
N VAL A 534 -23.35 -46.98 -33.12
CA VAL A 534 -23.44 -46.05 -34.23
C VAL A 534 -22.49 -44.90 -33.92
N LEU A 535 -21.55 -44.62 -34.81
CA LEU A 535 -20.68 -43.45 -34.77
C LEU A 535 -21.15 -42.49 -35.86
N VAL A 536 -21.76 -41.36 -35.47
CA VAL A 536 -22.33 -40.39 -36.41
C VAL A 536 -21.77 -39.00 -36.16
N GLY A 537 -21.30 -38.32 -37.20
CA GLY A 537 -20.66 -37.01 -37.05
C GLY A 537 -20.76 -36.15 -38.31
N GLY A 538 -20.29 -34.91 -38.20
CA GLY A 538 -20.03 -34.09 -39.39
C GLY A 538 -18.83 -34.63 -40.18
N ASP A 539 -18.82 -34.40 -41.50
CA ASP A 539 -17.68 -34.78 -42.35
C ASP A 539 -16.48 -33.80 -42.17
N ASP A 540 -15.82 -33.89 -41.02
CA ASP A 540 -14.71 -33.04 -40.60
C ASP A 540 -13.60 -33.82 -39.86
N VAL A 541 -12.44 -33.19 -39.66
CA VAL A 541 -11.28 -33.80 -38.99
C VAL A 541 -11.61 -34.36 -37.61
N TYR A 542 -12.31 -33.57 -36.77
CA TYR A 542 -12.60 -33.98 -35.39
C TYR A 542 -13.42 -35.29 -35.33
N PRO A 543 -14.60 -35.39 -35.98
CA PRO A 543 -15.35 -36.64 -36.05
C PRO A 543 -14.55 -37.80 -36.65
N ARG A 544 -13.85 -37.58 -37.78
CA ARG A 544 -13.14 -38.66 -38.49
C ARG A 544 -12.04 -39.29 -37.68
N VAL A 545 -11.19 -38.48 -37.04
CA VAL A 545 -10.07 -38.98 -36.24
C VAL A 545 -10.59 -39.59 -34.94
N THR A 546 -11.55 -38.95 -34.27
CA THR A 546 -12.17 -39.48 -33.05
C THR A 546 -12.84 -40.83 -33.31
N HIS A 547 -13.62 -40.97 -34.38
CA HIS A 547 -14.24 -42.24 -34.76
C HIS A 547 -13.21 -43.31 -35.13
N ALA A 548 -12.10 -42.94 -35.78
CA ALA A 548 -11.02 -43.89 -36.05
C ALA A 548 -10.42 -44.45 -34.75
N ILE A 549 -10.19 -43.58 -33.76
CA ILE A 549 -9.72 -43.97 -32.41
C ILE A 549 -10.75 -44.87 -31.74
N LEU A 550 -12.03 -44.45 -31.72
CA LEU A 550 -13.10 -45.22 -31.08
C LEU A 550 -13.30 -46.58 -31.73
N ARG A 551 -13.20 -46.69 -33.06
CA ARG A 551 -13.30 -47.96 -33.78
C ARG A 551 -12.14 -48.89 -33.42
N ALA A 552 -10.91 -48.38 -33.38
CA ALA A 552 -9.74 -49.16 -32.96
C ALA A 552 -9.88 -49.62 -31.50
N TYR A 553 -10.34 -48.73 -30.61
CA TYR A 553 -10.61 -49.03 -29.22
C TYR A 553 -11.69 -50.09 -29.03
N LEU A 554 -12.84 -49.95 -29.70
CA LEU A 554 -13.94 -50.90 -29.66
C LEU A 554 -13.52 -52.28 -30.18
N SER A 555 -12.74 -52.32 -31.25
CA SER A 555 -12.16 -53.56 -31.80
C SER A 555 -11.26 -54.26 -30.76
N ALA A 556 -10.36 -53.51 -30.11
CA ALA A 556 -9.51 -54.03 -29.04
C ALA A 556 -10.31 -54.53 -27.81
N ARG A 557 -11.56 -54.08 -27.66
CA ARG A 557 -12.51 -54.51 -26.62
C ARG A 557 -13.48 -55.58 -27.09
N GLY A 558 -13.21 -56.22 -28.24
CA GLY A 558 -13.96 -57.37 -28.76
C GLY A 558 -15.24 -57.03 -29.53
N ILE A 559 -15.43 -55.77 -29.94
CA ILE A 559 -16.58 -55.36 -30.77
C ILE A 559 -16.19 -55.48 -32.24
N GLY A 560 -16.84 -56.40 -32.97
CA GLY A 560 -16.57 -56.64 -34.38
C GLY A 560 -17.05 -55.50 -35.28
N GLY A 561 -16.46 -55.39 -36.48
CA GLY A 561 -16.81 -54.33 -37.44
C GLY A 561 -18.29 -54.31 -37.86
N GLY A 562 -18.97 -55.48 -37.90
CA GLY A 562 -20.41 -55.56 -38.16
C GLY A 562 -21.31 -55.01 -37.04
N ASP A 563 -20.73 -54.78 -35.87
CA ASP A 563 -21.38 -54.15 -34.71
C ASP A 563 -20.99 -52.68 -34.55
N VAL A 564 -20.38 -52.08 -35.57
CA VAL A 564 -20.12 -50.63 -35.66
C VAL A 564 -20.69 -50.09 -36.98
N LEU A 565 -21.60 -49.11 -36.90
CA LEU A 565 -22.08 -48.34 -38.04
C LEU A 565 -21.48 -46.94 -37.99
N GLU A 566 -20.76 -46.53 -39.04
CA GLU A 566 -20.09 -45.23 -39.09
C GLU A 566 -20.65 -44.36 -40.21
N ARG A 567 -21.17 -43.16 -39.91
CA ARG A 567 -21.75 -42.25 -40.90
C ARG A 567 -21.34 -40.80 -40.69
N TYR A 568 -21.18 -40.09 -41.80
CA TYR A 568 -20.79 -38.69 -41.82
C TYR A 568 -21.77 -37.87 -42.65
N ALA A 569 -22.24 -36.76 -42.09
CA ALA A 569 -23.08 -35.82 -42.81
C ALA A 569 -22.19 -34.79 -43.57
N PRO A 570 -22.31 -34.68 -44.91
CA PRO A 570 -21.56 -33.69 -45.68
C PRO A 570 -22.03 -32.27 -45.36
N ARG A 571 -21.09 -31.31 -45.24
CA ARG A 571 -21.43 -29.90 -45.03
C ARG A 571 -22.37 -29.37 -46.13
N GLY A 572 -23.47 -28.73 -45.73
CA GLY A 572 -24.37 -27.99 -46.63
C GLY A 572 -25.28 -28.84 -47.53
N ARG A 573 -25.15 -30.17 -47.52
CA ARG A 573 -26.08 -31.14 -48.16
C ARG A 573 -26.31 -32.31 -47.22
N GLU A 574 -26.87 -32.01 -46.07
CA GLU A 574 -27.06 -33.01 -45.05
C GLU A 574 -28.34 -33.80 -45.37
N ASP A 575 -28.18 -34.94 -46.03
CA ASP A 575 -29.24 -35.95 -46.17
C ASP A 575 -29.40 -36.71 -44.84
N TRP A 576 -29.81 -35.97 -43.80
CA TRP A 576 -30.11 -36.53 -42.48
C TRP A 576 -31.23 -37.58 -42.55
N ASP A 577 -32.07 -37.50 -43.59
CA ASP A 577 -33.12 -38.46 -43.88
C ASP A 577 -32.52 -39.86 -44.13
N ALA A 578 -31.60 -39.98 -45.09
CA ALA A 578 -30.94 -41.25 -45.40
C ALA A 578 -30.14 -41.78 -44.20
N ILE A 579 -29.33 -40.92 -43.56
CA ILE A 579 -28.54 -41.30 -42.38
C ILE A 579 -29.45 -41.79 -41.25
N GLY A 580 -30.58 -41.12 -41.01
CA GLY A 580 -31.56 -41.49 -40.00
C GLY A 580 -32.18 -42.88 -40.23
N GLU A 581 -32.45 -43.26 -41.48
CA GLU A 581 -32.97 -44.60 -41.80
C GLU A 581 -31.98 -45.71 -41.47
N GLU A 582 -30.70 -45.50 -41.81
CA GLU A 582 -29.64 -46.46 -41.53
C GLU A 582 -29.42 -46.64 -40.02
N ILE A 583 -29.42 -45.52 -39.26
CA ILE A 583 -29.33 -45.54 -37.80
C ILE A 583 -30.51 -46.32 -37.20
N ARG A 584 -31.74 -46.02 -37.63
CA ARG A 584 -32.94 -46.72 -37.16
C ARG A 584 -32.88 -48.22 -37.45
N GLY A 585 -32.46 -48.62 -38.65
CA GLY A 585 -32.28 -50.02 -39.03
C GLY A 585 -31.25 -50.74 -38.16
N PHE A 586 -30.10 -50.10 -37.92
CA PHE A 586 -29.05 -50.66 -37.06
C PHE A 586 -29.50 -50.82 -35.59
N CYS A 587 -30.26 -49.84 -35.08
CA CYS A 587 -30.77 -49.78 -33.71
C CYS A 587 -32.03 -50.65 -33.47
N ALA A 588 -32.57 -51.32 -34.50
CA ALA A 588 -33.67 -52.27 -34.34
C ALA A 588 -33.24 -53.51 -33.51
N ARG A 589 -31.96 -53.87 -33.57
CA ARG A 589 -31.35 -54.97 -32.79
C ARG A 589 -30.94 -54.48 -31.38
N PRO A 590 -31.07 -55.31 -30.34
CA PRO A 590 -30.73 -54.94 -28.97
C PRO A 590 -29.24 -54.67 -28.77
N GLY A 591 -28.90 -53.88 -27.74
CA GLY A 591 -27.52 -53.56 -27.36
C GLY A 591 -26.85 -52.49 -28.24
N ALA A 592 -27.60 -51.78 -29.09
CA ALA A 592 -27.09 -50.64 -29.85
C ALA A 592 -27.03 -49.36 -28.99
N ALA A 593 -26.02 -48.53 -29.22
CA ALA A 593 -25.90 -47.17 -28.69
C ALA A 593 -25.49 -46.21 -29.81
N ILE A 594 -26.01 -44.98 -29.78
CA ILE A 594 -25.65 -43.94 -30.75
C ILE A 594 -24.66 -42.99 -30.10
N VAL A 595 -23.53 -42.75 -30.75
CA VAL A 595 -22.48 -41.82 -30.35
C VAL A 595 -22.40 -40.73 -31.41
N SER A 596 -22.75 -39.52 -31.02
CA SER A 596 -22.77 -38.35 -31.90
C SER A 596 -21.55 -37.47 -31.66
N THR A 597 -20.85 -37.11 -32.73
CA THR A 597 -19.86 -36.03 -32.80
C THR A 597 -20.33 -34.94 -33.78
N VAL A 598 -21.64 -34.75 -33.92
CA VAL A 598 -22.24 -33.69 -34.74
C VAL A 598 -22.17 -32.38 -33.96
N SER A 599 -21.64 -31.31 -34.54
CA SER A 599 -21.38 -30.05 -33.82
C SER A 599 -22.07 -28.84 -34.46
N GLY A 600 -22.27 -27.77 -33.67
CA GLY A 600 -22.91 -26.53 -34.11
C GLY A 600 -24.36 -26.72 -34.55
N ASP A 601 -24.81 -25.92 -35.52
CA ASP A 601 -26.20 -25.91 -36.01
C ASP A 601 -26.68 -27.26 -36.58
N ALA A 602 -25.75 -28.14 -36.99
CA ALA A 602 -26.07 -29.49 -37.45
C ALA A 602 -26.76 -30.34 -36.36
N ASN A 603 -26.53 -30.04 -35.07
CA ASN A 603 -27.23 -30.70 -33.96
C ASN A 603 -28.74 -30.54 -34.06
N LEU A 604 -29.23 -29.34 -34.39
CA LEU A 604 -30.68 -29.07 -34.49
C LEU A 604 -31.33 -30.01 -35.49
N ARG A 605 -30.68 -30.20 -36.65
CA ARG A 605 -31.20 -31.05 -37.73
C ARG A 605 -31.14 -32.51 -37.36
N PHE A 606 -29.98 -32.98 -36.91
CA PHE A 606 -29.80 -34.37 -36.52
C PHE A 606 -30.79 -34.82 -35.44
N PHE A 607 -30.94 -34.03 -34.37
CA PHE A 607 -31.85 -34.39 -33.27
C PHE A 607 -33.33 -34.23 -33.64
N SER A 608 -33.70 -33.18 -34.40
CA SER A 608 -35.09 -33.05 -34.91
C SER A 608 -35.48 -34.24 -35.77
N GLU A 609 -34.56 -34.69 -36.62
CA GLU A 609 -34.79 -35.82 -37.52
C GLU A 609 -34.90 -37.15 -36.78
N LEU A 610 -34.04 -37.37 -35.78
CA LEU A 610 -34.16 -38.51 -34.87
C LEU A 610 -35.45 -38.50 -34.06
N ALA A 611 -35.91 -37.33 -33.60
CA ALA A 611 -37.17 -37.20 -32.86
C ALA A 611 -38.39 -37.51 -33.75
N ARG A 612 -38.38 -37.02 -34.99
CA ARG A 612 -39.46 -37.23 -35.96
C ARG A 612 -39.60 -38.70 -36.38
N ARG A 613 -38.49 -39.39 -36.65
CA ARG A 613 -38.51 -40.79 -37.15
C ARG A 613 -38.48 -41.85 -36.05
N GLY A 614 -38.04 -41.49 -34.85
CA GLY A 614 -37.73 -42.43 -33.78
C GLY A 614 -36.37 -43.12 -33.98
N ARG A 615 -35.71 -43.44 -32.86
CA ARG A 615 -34.34 -43.99 -32.79
C ARG A 615 -34.27 -45.52 -32.95
N GLY A 616 -35.30 -46.14 -33.54
CA GLY A 616 -35.50 -47.61 -33.52
C GLY A 616 -36.18 -48.06 -32.22
N ARG A 617 -35.47 -48.80 -31.35
CA ARG A 617 -36.00 -49.14 -30.01
C ARG A 617 -36.03 -47.89 -29.12
N ALA A 618 -37.11 -47.69 -28.37
CA ALA A 618 -37.25 -46.56 -27.44
C ALA A 618 -36.15 -46.51 -26.37
N THR A 619 -35.51 -47.65 -26.08
CA THR A 619 -34.45 -47.80 -25.06
C THR A 619 -33.03 -47.59 -25.59
N THR A 620 -32.82 -47.25 -26.87
CA THR A 620 -31.49 -47.06 -27.44
C THR A 620 -30.83 -45.82 -26.83
N PRO A 621 -29.74 -45.95 -26.05
CA PRO A 621 -29.05 -44.80 -25.49
C PRO A 621 -28.39 -43.98 -26.60
N ILE A 622 -28.47 -42.65 -26.46
CA ILE A 622 -27.69 -41.70 -27.25
C ILE A 622 -26.71 -41.02 -26.32
N LEU A 623 -25.47 -40.88 -26.78
CA LEU A 623 -24.44 -40.07 -26.17
C LEU A 623 -23.91 -39.07 -27.20
N SER A 624 -23.90 -37.79 -26.85
CA SER A 624 -23.28 -36.73 -27.64
C SER A 624 -21.95 -36.32 -27.04
N LEU A 625 -20.95 -36.14 -27.89
CA LEU A 625 -19.66 -35.56 -27.53
C LEU A 625 -19.61 -34.07 -27.91
N SER A 626 -20.74 -33.44 -28.24
CA SER A 626 -20.71 -32.12 -28.90
C SER A 626 -21.93 -31.25 -28.60
N ILE A 627 -22.71 -31.60 -27.57
CA ILE A 627 -23.77 -30.76 -27.00
C ILE A 627 -23.36 -30.33 -25.60
N GLY A 628 -23.26 -29.02 -25.37
CA GLY A 628 -23.12 -28.42 -24.04
C GLY A 628 -24.37 -27.66 -23.62
N GLU A 629 -24.28 -27.00 -22.47
CA GLU A 629 -25.36 -26.22 -21.87
C GLU A 629 -25.79 -25.04 -22.74
N ALA A 630 -24.86 -24.43 -23.48
CA ALA A 630 -25.13 -23.27 -24.34
C ALA A 630 -26.06 -23.62 -25.52
N GLU A 631 -26.05 -24.87 -25.98
CA GLU A 631 -26.88 -25.33 -27.10
C GLU A 631 -28.28 -25.82 -26.66
N LEU A 632 -28.51 -26.07 -25.37
CA LEU A 632 -29.77 -26.64 -24.88
C LEU A 632 -31.02 -25.81 -25.21
N PRO A 633 -31.01 -24.45 -25.10
CA PRO A 633 -32.18 -23.66 -25.44
C PRO A 633 -32.61 -23.84 -26.90
N ALA A 634 -31.65 -23.96 -27.82
CA ALA A 634 -31.95 -24.18 -29.23
C ALA A 634 -32.48 -25.60 -29.49
N LEU A 635 -32.04 -26.59 -28.70
CA LEU A 635 -32.41 -28.00 -28.84
C LEU A 635 -33.68 -28.40 -28.08
N ALA A 636 -34.33 -27.49 -27.34
CA ALA A 636 -35.47 -27.79 -26.48
C ALA A 636 -36.63 -28.51 -27.21
N HIS A 637 -36.84 -28.19 -28.49
CA HIS A 637 -37.90 -28.81 -29.32
C HIS A 637 -37.45 -30.06 -30.09
N CYS A 638 -36.18 -30.46 -29.97
CA CYS A 638 -35.59 -31.57 -30.72
C CYS A 638 -35.65 -32.92 -29.97
N GLY A 639 -36.37 -33.01 -28.85
CA GLY A 639 -36.53 -34.26 -28.10
C GLY A 639 -35.22 -34.80 -27.53
N VAL A 640 -34.38 -33.93 -26.98
CA VAL A 640 -33.04 -34.27 -26.46
C VAL A 640 -33.04 -34.78 -25.01
N ASP A 641 -34.18 -34.80 -24.32
CA ASP A 641 -34.27 -35.38 -22.97
C ASP A 641 -33.83 -36.85 -22.97
N GLY A 642 -33.07 -37.23 -21.95
CA GLY A 642 -32.47 -38.55 -21.78
C GLY A 642 -31.22 -38.82 -22.62
N VAL A 643 -30.82 -37.90 -23.51
CA VAL A 643 -29.53 -37.98 -24.20
C VAL A 643 -28.41 -37.77 -23.18
N HIS A 644 -27.36 -38.59 -23.26
CA HIS A 644 -26.15 -38.43 -22.46
C HIS A 644 -25.18 -37.50 -23.16
N VAL A 645 -24.35 -36.80 -22.40
CA VAL A 645 -23.24 -36.00 -22.92
C VAL A 645 -21.96 -36.33 -22.16
N ALA A 646 -20.80 -36.19 -22.78
CA ALA A 646 -19.53 -36.40 -22.09
C ALA A 646 -18.59 -35.20 -22.28
N TRP A 647 -18.05 -34.72 -21.16
CA TRP A 647 -17.27 -33.49 -21.05
C TRP A 647 -16.26 -33.59 -19.90
N ASN A 648 -15.42 -32.58 -19.70
CA ASN A 648 -14.52 -32.47 -18.56
C ASN A 648 -15.04 -31.54 -17.45
N TYR A 649 -16.15 -30.85 -17.69
CA TYR A 649 -16.91 -30.04 -16.75
C TYR A 649 -18.39 -30.03 -17.15
N LEU A 650 -19.29 -29.94 -16.17
CA LEU A 650 -20.73 -29.72 -16.38
C LEU A 650 -21.21 -28.62 -15.43
N HIS A 651 -22.15 -27.78 -15.87
CA HIS A 651 -22.69 -26.69 -15.07
C HIS A 651 -23.28 -27.17 -13.72
N ALA A 652 -23.95 -28.32 -13.72
CA ALA A 652 -24.70 -28.84 -12.57
C ALA A 652 -23.87 -29.72 -11.61
N ILE A 653 -22.53 -29.66 -11.66
CA ILE A 653 -21.71 -30.33 -10.65
C ILE A 653 -21.74 -29.59 -9.30
N ASP A 654 -21.68 -30.34 -8.21
CA ASP A 654 -21.62 -29.76 -6.88
C ASP A 654 -20.19 -29.35 -6.51
N GLY A 655 -20.02 -28.15 -5.96
CA GLY A 655 -18.73 -27.66 -5.47
C GLY A 655 -18.73 -26.16 -5.19
N GLU A 656 -17.90 -25.72 -4.26
CA GLU A 656 -17.77 -24.28 -3.96
C GLU A 656 -17.13 -23.51 -5.11
N ALA A 657 -16.06 -24.05 -5.71
CA ALA A 657 -15.41 -23.46 -6.88
C ALA A 657 -16.40 -23.29 -8.05
N ASN A 658 -17.25 -24.29 -8.30
CA ASN A 658 -18.27 -24.20 -9.35
C ASN A 658 -19.30 -23.10 -9.07
N ARG A 659 -19.82 -23.03 -7.84
CA ARG A 659 -20.81 -22.00 -7.46
C ARG A 659 -20.24 -20.59 -7.64
N ARG A 660 -19.01 -20.35 -7.22
CA ARG A 660 -18.33 -19.05 -7.42
C ARG A 660 -18.21 -18.70 -8.90
N PHE A 661 -17.78 -19.64 -9.73
CA PHE A 661 -17.67 -19.44 -11.18
C PHE A 661 -19.02 -19.09 -11.83
N ILE A 662 -20.09 -19.79 -11.44
CA ILE A 662 -21.45 -19.54 -11.93
C ILE A 662 -21.97 -18.18 -11.46
N ASP A 663 -21.76 -17.83 -10.18
CA ASP A 663 -22.23 -16.58 -9.60
C ASP A 663 -21.53 -15.36 -10.22
N ASP A 664 -20.22 -15.47 -10.46
CA ASP A 664 -19.45 -14.43 -11.17
C ASP A 664 -19.99 -14.24 -12.60
N TRP A 665 -20.23 -15.35 -13.32
CA TRP A 665 -20.80 -15.30 -14.66
C TRP A 665 -22.20 -14.68 -14.70
N ARG A 666 -23.09 -15.10 -13.80
CA ARG A 666 -24.46 -14.55 -13.70
C ARG A 666 -24.46 -13.07 -13.35
N ARG A 667 -23.56 -12.65 -12.46
CA ARG A 667 -23.37 -11.24 -12.09
C ARG A 667 -22.92 -10.42 -13.29
N PHE A 668 -21.90 -10.90 -14.01
CA PHE A 668 -21.41 -10.22 -15.21
C PHE A 668 -22.49 -10.10 -16.29
N LYS A 669 -23.23 -11.19 -16.56
CA LYS A 669 -24.33 -11.18 -17.54
C LYS A 669 -25.57 -10.43 -17.08
N SER A 670 -25.66 -10.08 -15.79
CA SER A 670 -26.90 -9.59 -15.17
C SER A 670 -28.09 -10.51 -15.47
N ALA A 671 -27.86 -11.83 -15.47
CA ALA A 671 -28.82 -12.85 -15.88
C ALA A 671 -28.78 -14.03 -14.90
N PRO A 672 -29.80 -14.21 -14.03
CA PRO A 672 -29.77 -15.22 -12.98
C PRO A 672 -29.79 -16.66 -13.51
N ASP A 673 -30.30 -16.86 -14.72
CA ASP A 673 -30.39 -18.18 -15.35
C ASP A 673 -29.23 -18.44 -16.33
N ALA A 674 -28.22 -17.55 -16.38
CA ALA A 674 -27.06 -17.76 -17.23
C ALA A 674 -26.34 -19.06 -16.85
N MET A 675 -26.13 -19.91 -17.86
CA MET A 675 -25.43 -21.19 -17.71
C MET A 675 -23.97 -21.05 -18.16
N THR A 676 -23.13 -21.90 -17.58
CA THR A 676 -21.74 -22.14 -17.97
C THR A 676 -21.65 -23.48 -18.71
N ASN A 677 -20.55 -23.74 -19.40
CA ASN A 677 -20.32 -25.02 -20.08
C ASN A 677 -18.84 -25.43 -20.01
N ASP A 678 -18.51 -26.62 -20.55
CA ASP A 678 -17.15 -27.18 -20.54
C ASP A 678 -16.10 -26.26 -21.16
N ALA A 679 -16.37 -25.72 -22.35
CA ALA A 679 -15.44 -24.83 -23.02
C ALA A 679 -15.24 -23.51 -22.28
N MET A 680 -16.26 -23.01 -21.57
CA MET A 680 -16.12 -21.86 -20.68
C MET A 680 -15.19 -22.17 -19.50
N GLU A 681 -15.30 -23.35 -18.88
CA GLU A 681 -14.36 -23.78 -17.84
C GLU A 681 -12.93 -23.89 -18.38
N ALA A 682 -12.76 -24.44 -19.58
CA ALA A 682 -11.46 -24.54 -20.23
C ALA A 682 -10.87 -23.16 -20.59
N THR A 683 -11.69 -22.20 -21.04
CA THR A 683 -11.28 -20.80 -21.25
C THR A 683 -10.87 -20.13 -19.93
N TRP A 684 -11.65 -20.34 -18.86
CA TRP A 684 -11.32 -19.86 -17.52
C TRP A 684 -9.98 -20.42 -17.05
N LEU A 685 -9.77 -21.74 -17.20
CA LEU A 685 -8.51 -22.40 -16.87
C LEU A 685 -7.35 -21.83 -17.68
N GLY A 686 -7.53 -21.70 -19.00
CA GLY A 686 -6.51 -21.15 -19.89
C GLY A 686 -6.08 -19.74 -19.44
N PHE A 687 -7.04 -18.84 -19.18
CA PHE A 687 -6.75 -17.46 -18.80
C PHE A 687 -6.05 -17.35 -17.44
N ASN A 688 -6.48 -18.15 -16.46
CA ASN A 688 -5.89 -18.14 -15.12
C ASN A 688 -4.52 -18.82 -15.09
N LEU A 689 -4.31 -19.90 -15.86
CA LEU A 689 -3.00 -20.53 -16.04
C LEU A 689 -2.03 -19.59 -16.76
N TRP A 690 -2.48 -18.89 -17.80
CA TRP A 690 -1.70 -17.85 -18.46
C TRP A 690 -1.32 -16.75 -17.47
N SER A 691 -2.28 -16.23 -16.70
CA SER A 691 -2.03 -15.18 -15.71
C SER A 691 -1.01 -15.61 -14.65
N ALA A 692 -1.10 -16.86 -14.18
CA ALA A 692 -0.15 -17.45 -13.24
C ALA A 692 1.25 -17.61 -13.86
N ALA A 693 1.32 -18.09 -15.10
CA ALA A 693 2.58 -18.24 -15.84
C ALA A 693 3.26 -16.89 -16.12
N VAL A 694 2.51 -15.85 -16.52
CA VAL A 694 3.04 -14.49 -16.69
C VAL A 694 3.59 -13.94 -15.38
N ALA A 695 2.89 -14.15 -14.27
CA ALA A 695 3.35 -13.74 -12.95
C ALA A 695 4.64 -14.47 -12.55
N ALA A 696 4.72 -15.80 -12.77
CA ALA A 696 5.91 -16.60 -12.50
C ALA A 696 7.11 -16.20 -13.39
N ALA A 697 6.86 -15.90 -14.67
CA ALA A 697 7.88 -15.49 -15.62
C ALA A 697 8.34 -14.04 -15.45
N GLY A 698 7.59 -13.21 -14.72
CA GLY A 698 7.79 -11.76 -14.66
C GLY A 698 7.66 -11.06 -16.03
N SER A 699 7.00 -11.71 -17.00
CA SER A 699 6.88 -11.21 -18.38
C SER A 699 5.68 -11.81 -19.10
N SER A 700 5.01 -11.00 -19.93
CA SER A 700 3.90 -11.43 -20.80
C SER A 700 4.36 -12.09 -22.11
N GLN A 701 5.66 -12.05 -22.41
CA GLN A 701 6.20 -12.59 -23.67
C GLN A 701 5.98 -14.11 -23.78
N ALA A 702 5.34 -14.53 -24.87
CA ALA A 702 4.96 -15.92 -25.13
C ALA A 702 6.07 -16.95 -24.85
N GLU A 703 7.32 -16.66 -25.23
CA GLU A 703 8.46 -17.54 -24.97
C GLU A 703 8.71 -17.79 -23.48
N LYS A 704 8.74 -16.72 -22.68
CA LYS A 704 8.96 -16.80 -21.23
C LYS A 704 7.79 -17.44 -20.50
N VAL A 705 6.57 -17.15 -20.96
CA VAL A 705 5.36 -17.78 -20.45
C VAL A 705 5.42 -19.29 -20.70
N ARG A 706 5.76 -19.74 -21.92
CA ARG A 706 5.91 -21.17 -22.25
C ARG A 706 6.87 -21.90 -21.31
N ALA A 707 8.00 -21.29 -20.98
CA ALA A 707 8.99 -21.89 -20.09
C ALA A 707 8.50 -22.12 -18.65
N THR A 708 7.40 -21.49 -18.25
CA THR A 708 6.85 -21.57 -16.87
C THR A 708 5.51 -22.30 -16.78
N LEU A 709 4.93 -22.71 -17.92
CA LEU A 709 3.61 -23.37 -17.95
C LEU A 709 3.63 -24.80 -17.40
N GLY A 710 4.70 -25.55 -17.67
CA GLY A 710 4.82 -26.95 -17.28
C GLY A 710 4.66 -27.15 -15.77
N GLY A 711 3.80 -28.08 -15.36
CA GLY A 711 3.61 -28.45 -13.96
C GLY A 711 2.74 -27.49 -13.14
N LEU A 712 2.31 -26.35 -13.71
CA LEU A 712 1.38 -25.43 -13.03
C LEU A 712 0.10 -26.16 -12.65
N ARG A 713 -0.39 -25.83 -11.45
CA ARG A 713 -1.60 -26.40 -10.85
C ARG A 713 -2.60 -25.29 -10.56
N LEU A 714 -3.88 -25.56 -10.80
CA LEU A 714 -4.96 -24.61 -10.57
C LEU A 714 -6.20 -25.36 -10.07
N GLU A 715 -6.86 -24.84 -9.03
CA GLU A 715 -8.18 -25.33 -8.64
C GLU A 715 -9.20 -24.90 -9.71
N ALA A 716 -9.81 -25.88 -10.35
CA ALA A 716 -10.74 -25.67 -11.44
C ALA A 716 -12.19 -25.55 -10.92
N PRO A 717 -13.09 -24.87 -11.66
CA PRO A 717 -14.53 -24.92 -11.40
C PRO A 717 -15.08 -26.35 -11.34
N SER A 718 -14.42 -27.32 -12.00
CA SER A 718 -14.75 -28.74 -11.89
C SER A 718 -14.59 -29.35 -10.49
N GLY A 719 -13.98 -28.63 -9.53
CA GLY A 719 -13.67 -29.11 -8.18
C GLY A 719 -12.37 -29.90 -8.08
N PHE A 720 -11.65 -30.06 -9.20
CA PHE A 720 -10.35 -30.73 -9.25
C PHE A 720 -9.21 -29.72 -9.35
N THR A 721 -8.07 -30.03 -8.73
CA THR A 721 -6.82 -29.28 -8.98
C THR A 721 -6.16 -29.79 -10.26
N VAL A 722 -6.54 -29.22 -11.40
CA VAL A 722 -5.97 -29.57 -12.70
C VAL A 722 -4.49 -29.19 -12.77
N ARG A 723 -3.74 -29.88 -13.64
CA ARG A 723 -2.31 -29.65 -13.83
C ARG A 723 -1.96 -29.58 -15.30
N VAL A 724 -1.04 -28.69 -15.67
CA VAL A 724 -0.42 -28.65 -17.00
C VAL A 724 0.64 -29.75 -17.10
N ASP A 725 0.54 -30.56 -18.15
CA ASP A 725 1.56 -31.53 -18.50
C ASP A 725 2.84 -30.83 -18.99
N GLU A 726 3.98 -31.26 -18.44
CA GLU A 726 5.27 -30.61 -18.64
C GLU A 726 5.81 -30.77 -20.06
N GLU A 727 5.42 -31.84 -20.76
CA GLU A 727 5.95 -32.17 -22.09
C GLU A 727 5.00 -31.79 -23.22
N THR A 728 3.69 -31.85 -22.96
CA THR A 728 2.68 -31.77 -24.02
C THR A 728 1.84 -30.50 -23.99
N HIS A 729 1.92 -29.69 -22.94
CA HIS A 729 1.06 -28.50 -22.72
C HIS A 729 -0.45 -28.81 -22.73
N HIS A 730 -0.81 -30.05 -22.44
CA HIS A 730 -2.18 -30.48 -22.21
C HIS A 730 -2.52 -30.43 -20.71
N LEU A 731 -3.80 -30.43 -20.38
CA LEU A 731 -4.24 -30.48 -18.99
C LEU A 731 -4.60 -31.90 -18.56
N PHE A 732 -4.21 -32.27 -17.34
CA PHE A 732 -4.79 -33.39 -16.61
C PHE A 732 -6.21 -32.97 -16.18
N LYS A 733 -7.23 -33.61 -16.76
CA LYS A 733 -8.65 -33.25 -16.55
C LYS A 733 -9.48 -34.44 -16.08
N PRO A 734 -10.53 -34.22 -15.26
CA PRO A 734 -11.51 -35.25 -14.96
C PRO A 734 -12.40 -35.53 -16.18
N ALA A 735 -13.14 -36.63 -16.17
CA ALA A 735 -14.19 -36.92 -17.15
C ALA A 735 -15.54 -36.99 -16.48
N PHE A 736 -16.56 -36.43 -17.11
CA PHE A 736 -17.95 -36.46 -16.67
C PHE A 736 -18.84 -37.02 -17.77
N VAL A 737 -19.87 -37.76 -17.36
CA VAL A 737 -21.01 -38.06 -18.22
C VAL A 737 -22.24 -37.45 -17.57
N GLY A 738 -22.93 -36.60 -18.33
CA GLY A 738 -24.19 -35.99 -17.94
C GLY A 738 -25.37 -36.60 -18.68
N ARG A 739 -26.58 -36.38 -18.18
CA ARG A 739 -27.85 -36.73 -18.83
C ARG A 739 -28.70 -35.46 -18.95
N ILE A 740 -29.19 -35.20 -20.16
CA ILE A 740 -30.11 -34.08 -20.40
C ILE A 740 -31.46 -34.42 -19.77
N ASP A 741 -31.98 -33.51 -18.95
CA ASP A 741 -33.24 -33.63 -18.23
C ASP A 741 -33.84 -32.23 -18.07
N GLN A 742 -35.00 -31.97 -18.68
CA GLN A 742 -35.74 -30.71 -18.58
C GLN A 742 -34.88 -29.47 -18.89
N GLY A 743 -34.11 -29.53 -19.98
CA GLY A 743 -33.26 -28.41 -20.41
C GLY A 743 -32.01 -28.18 -19.56
N ARG A 744 -31.62 -29.15 -18.72
CA ARG A 744 -30.36 -29.12 -17.94
C ARG A 744 -29.57 -30.39 -18.20
N ILE A 745 -28.24 -30.31 -18.07
CA ILE A 745 -27.38 -31.50 -18.06
C ILE A 745 -27.05 -31.84 -16.61
N LEU A 746 -27.55 -32.98 -16.12
CA LEU A 746 -27.30 -33.46 -14.76
C LEU A 746 -26.16 -34.49 -14.76
N PRO A 747 -25.14 -34.37 -13.89
CA PRO A 747 -24.06 -35.35 -13.82
C PRO A 747 -24.62 -36.73 -13.40
N VAL A 748 -24.26 -37.78 -14.14
CA VAL A 748 -24.63 -39.18 -13.84
C VAL A 748 -23.42 -40.10 -13.66
N TRP A 749 -22.22 -39.62 -13.98
CA TRP A 749 -20.95 -40.28 -13.70
C TRP A 749 -19.81 -39.27 -13.73
N THR A 750 -18.77 -39.53 -12.93
CA THR A 750 -17.51 -38.79 -12.91
C THR A 750 -16.35 -39.76 -12.74
N SER A 751 -15.18 -39.41 -13.28
CA SER A 751 -13.96 -40.19 -13.08
C SER A 751 -13.50 -40.12 -11.63
N ALA A 752 -12.83 -41.18 -11.14
CA ALA A 752 -12.30 -41.23 -9.77
C ALA A 752 -11.23 -40.17 -9.47
N GLY A 753 -10.63 -39.61 -10.52
CA GLY A 753 -9.56 -38.61 -10.44
C GLY A 753 -9.31 -37.97 -11.80
N LEU A 754 -8.21 -37.24 -11.89
CA LEU A 754 -7.73 -36.69 -13.14
C LEU A 754 -7.24 -37.80 -14.08
N ILE A 755 -7.57 -37.67 -15.36
CA ILE A 755 -7.10 -38.55 -16.42
C ILE A 755 -5.95 -37.85 -17.13
N ALA A 756 -4.85 -38.58 -17.37
CA ALA A 756 -3.71 -38.06 -18.11
C ALA A 756 -4.10 -37.77 -19.57
N PRO A 757 -3.64 -36.65 -20.15
CA PRO A 757 -3.86 -36.40 -21.56
C PRO A 757 -3.04 -37.38 -22.40
N GLU A 758 -3.68 -37.97 -23.41
CA GLU A 758 -2.98 -38.82 -24.40
C GLU A 758 -3.10 -38.16 -25.78
N PRO A 759 -2.25 -37.15 -26.08
CA PRO A 759 -2.32 -36.47 -27.37
C PRO A 759 -1.96 -37.38 -28.53
N TRP A 760 -1.23 -38.48 -28.30
CA TRP A 760 -1.02 -39.52 -29.30
C TRP A 760 -1.75 -40.78 -28.86
N SER A 761 -2.79 -41.15 -29.59
CA SER A 761 -3.65 -42.27 -29.25
C SER A 761 -2.88 -43.59 -29.35
N PRO A 762 -2.85 -44.42 -28.29
CA PRO A 762 -2.23 -45.74 -28.36
C PRO A 762 -2.99 -46.69 -29.30
N TRP A 763 -4.24 -46.36 -29.67
CA TRP A 763 -5.14 -47.22 -30.46
C TRP A 763 -4.90 -47.13 -31.96
N LEU A 764 -4.40 -45.99 -32.47
CA LEU A 764 -4.07 -45.84 -33.89
C LEU A 764 -2.67 -46.39 -34.22
N ALA A 765 -1.81 -46.55 -33.21
CA ALA A 765 -0.39 -46.83 -33.35
C ALA A 765 -0.01 -48.25 -33.82
N GLN A 766 -0.95 -49.15 -34.14
CA GLN A 766 -0.64 -50.47 -34.70
C GLN A 766 -0.23 -50.47 -36.20
N ARG A 767 0.07 -49.31 -36.79
CA ARG A 767 0.74 -49.22 -38.09
C ARG A 767 2.11 -48.54 -37.98
N GLY A 768 3.14 -49.36 -37.73
CA GLY A 768 4.53 -49.16 -38.16
C GLY A 768 5.31 -48.00 -37.53
N ASN A 769 6.36 -48.35 -36.79
CA ASN A 769 7.42 -47.47 -36.30
C ASN A 769 8.29 -46.88 -37.45
N ALA A 770 7.72 -46.02 -38.29
CA ALA A 770 8.47 -45.25 -39.29
C ALA A 770 8.12 -43.76 -39.16
N PRO A 771 9.10 -42.86 -38.89
CA PRO A 771 8.88 -41.42 -38.71
C PRO A 771 8.18 -40.69 -39.88
N GLY A 772 8.11 -41.30 -41.06
CA GLY A 772 7.50 -40.72 -42.26
C GLY A 772 6.03 -41.10 -42.51
N ALA A 773 5.49 -42.17 -41.88
CA ALA A 773 4.13 -42.66 -42.16
C ALA A 773 3.03 -41.87 -41.44
N ARG A 774 3.38 -41.10 -40.41
CA ARG A 774 2.45 -40.35 -39.55
C ARG A 774 1.96 -39.02 -40.15
N ARG A 775 2.60 -38.54 -41.23
CA ARG A 775 2.18 -37.32 -41.94
C ARG A 775 0.95 -37.51 -42.83
N ALA A 776 0.62 -38.76 -43.19
CA ALA A 776 -0.43 -39.07 -44.17
C ALA A 776 -1.84 -39.26 -43.56
N VAL A 777 -1.96 -39.36 -42.24
CA VAL A 777 -3.28 -39.42 -41.55
C VAL A 777 -3.75 -38.02 -41.14
N ALA A 778 -2.85 -37.03 -41.18
CA ALA A 778 -3.08 -35.65 -40.78
C ALA A 778 -3.30 -34.68 -41.97
N SER A 779 -3.39 -35.19 -43.21
CA SER A 779 -3.68 -34.40 -44.42
C SER A 779 -5.10 -34.59 -44.91
#